data_AF-A0A971FFC8-F1
#
_entry.id   AF-A0A971FFC8-F1
#
_cell.length_a   1.000
_cell.length_b   1.000
_cell.length_c   1.000
_cell.angle_alpha   90.00
_cell.angle_beta   90.00
_cell.angle_gamma   90.00
#
_symmetry.space_group_name_H-M   'P 1'
#
loop_
_entity.id
_entity.type
_entity.pdbx_description
1 polymer ?
#
loop_
_entity_poly.entity_id
_entity_poly.type
_entity_poly.pdbx_seq_one_letter_code
_entity_poly.pdbx_strand_id
1 'polypeptide(L)'
;MNASNKGHLVACMALVALCTAFTANTSADTPFGWRVGPTAWSFKEFTFFEAVDKTAALGMSCIEAFEGQAVMPESDAKITADLSDDLHARIRAKLEEAKVTLTSVYIHDIPGDEAGCRRAFEFAKKLGAAIIVSEPAPEALDMVEQCCNEYAISVAIHNHPEGSSRYWHPDEVMWVCEGRGPRIGACGDTGHWIRSGLSPVEMFRILGKRLLTVHLKDLNAPARDAQDVPWGQGCGELESALRVLVELGITPALFGIEYEADWENNLPQIEACGKWFAETVNKLAAEAKREDPLFVGWSSADITPPRPVALVGQYHTRVSQGALDPLTLTALALETRGPDGKNEQVVLISCDLCFVEIPVIERLREALRGRIPDFDAGKLVVSATHTHDGPSLDDSTFEGVYDTSGAPDVMTASEYGAFFIDKAAGAAAEAWEKRAPAGMSWALGHAVVGINRRVQYFDGTTVMYGDTSRADFMGFEGSADPGLPLLFFWTPEKTLTGVVVNLPCPSQETESLMQASADFWHETREELRRRLGNDLFILPQCAAAGDISPHRTFRKAAEEAMLQRKGISRRQEIALRIADGVEEALPGAEADIKYALPLRHRILDLDLPEKDPPTPPFVKTDPVHPAEFHALRIGDIAMATFPFEYYLDYGLRIQARTRAILTFTVQLANGQSGYLPTEEAVKGGGYSAENYLVTPAGGQIIVNETVAALNAMWP
;
A
#
# COMPACT_ATOMS: atom_id res chain seq x y z
N MET A 1 25.23 9.31 73.64
CA MET A 1 24.31 9.97 74.61
C MET A 1 22.99 10.15 73.88
N ASN A 2 22.14 9.14 73.94
CA ASN A 2 20.97 9.01 74.84
C ASN A 2 19.81 9.87 74.33
N ALA A 3 18.84 9.26 73.62
CA ALA A 3 17.64 8.57 74.17
C ALA A 3 16.52 9.58 74.48
N SER A 4 15.23 9.39 74.21
CA SER A 4 14.39 8.17 74.18
C SER A 4 13.11 8.51 73.40
N ASN A 5 12.57 7.72 72.46
CA ASN A 5 11.97 6.38 72.51
C ASN A 5 10.54 6.32 73.09
N LYS A 6 9.60 5.76 72.30
CA LYS A 6 8.29 5.11 72.58
C LYS A 6 7.56 5.02 71.24
N GLY A 7 7.05 3.92 70.72
CA GLY A 7 6.91 2.54 71.18
C GLY A 7 5.73 1.88 70.44
N HIS A 8 6.00 0.72 69.83
CA HIS A 8 5.12 -0.42 69.52
C HIS A 8 4.06 -0.37 68.39
N LEU A 9 4.37 -1.16 67.34
CA LEU A 9 3.68 -2.37 66.88
C LEU A 9 2.14 -2.37 66.92
N VAL A 10 1.52 -2.30 65.73
CA VAL A 10 0.27 -2.99 65.41
C VAL A 10 0.45 -3.68 64.06
N ALA A 11 0.12 -4.98 64.05
CA ALA A 11 0.13 -5.84 62.88
C ALA A 11 -0.87 -5.37 61.82
N CYS A 12 -0.45 -5.29 60.56
CA CYS A 12 -1.38 -5.29 59.43
C CYS A 12 -1.21 -6.59 58.65
N MET A 13 -2.22 -7.45 58.82
CA MET A 13 -2.50 -8.60 57.96
C MET A 13 -2.41 -8.21 56.49
N ALA A 14 -1.68 -9.02 55.73
CA ALA A 14 -1.78 -9.08 54.29
C ALA A 14 -3.21 -9.48 53.90
N LEU A 15 -3.96 -8.56 53.33
CA LEU A 15 -5.08 -8.89 52.43
C LEU A 15 -4.57 -8.63 51.02
N VAL A 16 -4.15 -9.71 50.35
CA VAL A 16 -3.95 -9.70 48.90
C VAL A 16 -5.33 -9.54 48.28
N ALA A 17 -5.74 -8.31 48.01
CA ALA A 17 -6.82 -8.06 47.07
C ALA A 17 -6.24 -8.32 45.68
N LEU A 18 -6.61 -9.46 45.09
CA LEU A 18 -6.57 -9.63 43.64
C LEU A 18 -7.44 -8.51 43.04
N CYS A 19 -6.82 -7.40 42.65
CA CYS A 19 -7.39 -6.53 41.64
C CYS A 19 -7.21 -7.24 40.30
N THR A 20 -8.20 -8.05 39.92
CA THR A 20 -8.44 -8.36 38.51
C THR A 20 -8.68 -7.04 37.79
N ALA A 21 -7.67 -6.56 37.05
CA ALA A 21 -7.84 -5.48 36.11
C ALA A 21 -8.69 -5.99 34.94
N PHE A 22 -10.01 -5.90 35.07
CA PHE A 22 -10.92 -5.87 33.93
C PHE A 22 -11.19 -4.39 33.61
N THR A 23 -10.35 -3.80 32.77
CA THR A 23 -10.72 -2.61 32.00
C THR A 23 -10.88 -3.05 30.56
N ALA A 24 -12.00 -3.71 30.26
CA ALA A 24 -12.49 -3.84 28.90
C ALA A 24 -13.51 -2.72 28.71
N ASN A 25 -13.08 -1.63 28.08
CA ASN A 25 -13.98 -0.60 27.58
C ASN A 25 -14.00 -0.73 26.06
N THR A 26 -15.08 -1.35 25.57
CA THR A 26 -15.86 -1.01 24.37
C THR A 26 -15.20 -1.03 22.98
N SER A 27 -15.82 -1.86 22.12
CA SER A 27 -15.63 -2.27 20.72
C SER A 27 -15.05 -1.32 19.65
N ALA A 28 -14.56 -0.12 19.94
CA ALA A 28 -13.84 0.72 18.96
C ALA A 28 -12.30 0.63 19.06
N ASP A 29 -11.78 0.01 20.12
CA ASP A 29 -10.34 -0.03 20.45
C ASP A 29 -9.65 -1.34 20.01
N THR A 30 -10.23 -2.09 19.06
CA THR A 30 -9.50 -3.24 18.52
C THR A 30 -8.28 -2.76 17.71
N PRO A 31 -7.18 -3.53 17.65
CA PRO A 31 -5.97 -3.14 16.93
C PRO A 31 -6.18 -2.68 15.49
N PHE A 32 -7.24 -3.13 14.81
CA PHE A 32 -7.55 -2.78 13.42
C PHE A 32 -8.72 -1.78 13.28
N GLY A 33 -9.24 -1.23 14.39
CA GLY A 33 -10.41 -0.34 14.39
C GLY A 33 -11.75 -1.03 14.10
N TRP A 34 -11.77 -2.36 14.12
CA TRP A 34 -12.96 -3.19 13.91
C TRP A 34 -13.88 -3.17 15.13
N ARG A 35 -15.18 -3.20 14.88
CA ARG A 35 -16.23 -3.24 15.90
C ARG A 35 -16.99 -4.54 15.85
N VAL A 36 -17.34 -5.09 17.02
CA VAL A 36 -18.14 -6.30 17.16
C VAL A 36 -19.37 -6.03 18.02
N GLY A 37 -20.48 -6.66 17.67
CA GLY A 37 -21.75 -6.54 18.37
C GLY A 37 -22.81 -7.46 17.77
N PRO A 38 -23.90 -7.79 18.48
CA PRO A 38 -24.93 -8.64 17.93
C PRO A 38 -25.75 -7.92 16.87
N THR A 39 -26.25 -8.68 15.89
CA THR A 39 -27.46 -8.29 15.17
C THR A 39 -28.64 -8.59 16.09
N ALA A 40 -29.56 -7.65 16.23
CA ALA A 40 -30.70 -7.81 17.13
C ALA A 40 -31.63 -8.95 16.69
N TRP A 41 -31.50 -9.43 15.45
CA TRP A 41 -32.16 -10.64 14.96
C TRP A 41 -31.81 -11.88 15.79
N SER A 42 -30.58 -11.97 16.31
CA SER A 42 -30.18 -13.01 17.27
C SER A 42 -31.06 -13.03 18.52
N PHE A 43 -31.72 -11.91 18.83
CA PHE A 43 -32.62 -11.74 19.96
C PHE A 43 -34.07 -11.47 19.50
N LYS A 44 -34.50 -12.00 18.36
CA LYS A 44 -35.84 -11.74 17.79
C LYS A 44 -37.02 -12.08 18.71
N GLU A 45 -36.83 -13.00 19.66
CA GLU A 45 -37.83 -13.37 20.68
C GLU A 45 -37.92 -12.34 21.84
N PHE A 46 -37.04 -11.33 21.84
CA PHE A 46 -36.95 -10.27 22.82
C PHE A 46 -37.19 -8.90 22.18
N THR A 47 -37.51 -7.93 23.02
CA THR A 47 -37.65 -6.54 22.62
C THR A 47 -36.29 -5.90 22.31
N PHE A 48 -36.27 -4.82 21.55
CA PHE A 48 -35.03 -4.10 21.25
C PHE A 48 -34.36 -3.58 22.52
N PHE A 49 -35.12 -3.15 23.53
CA PHE A 49 -34.57 -2.71 24.82
C PHE A 49 -33.84 -3.85 25.55
N GLU A 50 -34.42 -5.05 25.55
CA GLU A 50 -33.79 -6.24 26.11
C GLU A 50 -32.57 -6.67 25.28
N ALA A 51 -32.62 -6.55 23.95
CA ALA A 51 -31.48 -6.79 23.06
C ALA A 51 -30.31 -5.83 23.39
N VAL A 52 -30.59 -4.55 23.65
CA VAL A 52 -29.59 -3.57 24.10
C VAL A 52 -29.01 -3.95 25.46
N ASP A 53 -29.85 -4.35 26.43
CA ASP A 53 -29.38 -4.80 27.75
C ASP A 53 -28.51 -6.05 27.68
N LYS A 54 -28.91 -7.03 26.86
CA LYS A 54 -28.12 -8.24 26.58
C LYS A 54 -26.78 -7.88 25.94
N THR A 55 -26.77 -6.95 24.99
CA THR A 55 -25.54 -6.46 24.34
C THR A 55 -24.58 -5.84 25.36
N ALA A 56 -25.07 -4.96 26.23
CA ALA A 56 -24.27 -4.35 27.29
C ALA A 56 -23.77 -5.38 28.31
N ALA A 57 -24.60 -6.37 28.67
CA ALA A 57 -24.23 -7.45 29.58
C ALA A 57 -23.10 -8.35 29.02
N LEU A 58 -23.01 -8.49 27.70
CA LEU A 58 -21.92 -9.18 27.00
C LEU A 58 -20.63 -8.34 26.91
N GLY A 59 -20.65 -7.09 27.38
CA GLY A 59 -19.52 -6.15 27.27
C GLY A 59 -19.29 -5.61 25.86
N MET A 60 -20.28 -5.76 24.96
CA MET A 60 -20.24 -5.24 23.60
C MET A 60 -20.88 -3.85 23.55
N SER A 61 -20.41 -2.99 22.66
CA SER A 61 -20.84 -1.58 22.57
C SER A 61 -21.37 -1.20 21.19
N CYS A 62 -21.65 -2.17 20.34
CA CYS A 62 -22.35 -1.96 19.09
C CYS A 62 -23.51 -2.93 18.95
N ILE A 63 -24.56 -2.51 18.24
CA ILE A 63 -25.68 -3.37 17.87
C ILE A 63 -26.19 -2.96 16.49
N GLU A 64 -26.75 -3.92 15.76
CA GLU A 64 -27.60 -3.67 14.59
C GLU A 64 -29.06 -3.92 14.94
N ALA A 65 -29.96 -2.98 14.65
CA ALA A 65 -31.40 -3.17 14.81
C ALA A 65 -32.00 -3.86 13.58
N PHE A 66 -33.21 -4.44 13.68
CA PHE A 66 -33.95 -4.90 12.51
C PHE A 66 -35.39 -4.36 12.51
N GLU A 67 -35.92 -4.13 11.31
CA GLU A 67 -37.29 -3.68 11.11
C GLU A 67 -38.31 -4.73 11.61
N GLY A 68 -39.25 -4.29 12.44
CA GLY A 68 -40.35 -5.11 12.94
C GLY A 68 -40.15 -5.66 14.36
N GLN A 69 -38.97 -5.49 14.97
CA GLN A 69 -38.74 -5.88 16.36
C GLN A 69 -39.62 -5.07 17.32
N ALA A 70 -40.21 -5.69 18.35
CA ALA A 70 -40.90 -4.96 19.42
C ALA A 70 -39.93 -4.03 20.16
N VAL A 71 -40.31 -2.79 20.47
CA VAL A 71 -39.37 -1.82 21.06
C VAL A 71 -39.08 -2.15 22.53
N MET A 72 -40.13 -2.40 23.32
CA MET A 72 -40.07 -2.56 24.78
C MET A 72 -41.27 -3.40 25.28
N PRO A 73 -41.16 -4.09 26.43
CA PRO A 73 -42.20 -5.03 26.88
C PRO A 73 -43.56 -4.36 27.14
N GLU A 74 -43.58 -3.09 27.53
CA GLU A 74 -44.78 -2.33 27.86
C GLU A 74 -45.48 -1.67 26.66
N SER A 75 -45.05 -1.95 25.42
CA SER A 75 -45.57 -1.32 24.21
C SER A 75 -45.70 -2.30 23.04
N ASP A 76 -46.79 -2.19 22.28
CA ASP A 76 -46.98 -2.92 21.01
C ASP A 76 -46.22 -2.27 19.84
N ALA A 77 -45.51 -1.16 20.08
CA ALA A 77 -44.75 -0.48 19.05
C ALA A 77 -43.59 -1.35 18.55
N LYS A 78 -43.32 -1.25 17.25
CA LYS A 78 -42.23 -1.96 16.57
C LYS A 78 -41.23 -0.98 15.97
N ILE A 79 -39.98 -1.42 15.81
CA ILE A 79 -38.93 -0.70 15.10
C ILE A 79 -39.33 -0.61 13.62
N THR A 80 -40.02 0.47 13.24
CA THR A 80 -40.42 0.75 11.86
C THR A 80 -40.36 2.26 11.62
N ALA A 81 -40.44 2.66 10.35
CA ALA A 81 -40.49 4.07 9.97
C ALA A 81 -41.73 4.84 10.48
N ASP A 82 -42.71 4.16 11.10
CA ASP A 82 -43.89 4.77 11.74
C ASP A 82 -43.69 5.11 13.23
N LEU A 83 -42.49 4.88 13.79
CA LEU A 83 -42.18 5.25 15.16
C LEU A 83 -42.42 6.74 15.42
N SER A 84 -43.06 7.03 16.55
CA SER A 84 -43.21 8.41 17.03
C SER A 84 -41.87 9.01 17.42
N ASP A 85 -41.75 10.34 17.36
CA ASP A 85 -40.51 11.03 17.76
C ASP A 85 -40.16 10.78 19.26
N ASP A 86 -41.17 10.54 20.11
CA ASP A 86 -40.98 10.13 21.51
C ASP A 86 -40.28 8.76 21.61
N LEU A 87 -40.73 7.77 20.83
CA LEU A 87 -40.11 6.44 20.83
C LEU A 87 -38.70 6.47 20.24
N HIS A 88 -38.45 7.27 19.19
CA HIS A 88 -37.09 7.50 18.70
C HIS A 88 -36.19 8.07 19.80
N ALA A 89 -36.66 9.06 20.57
CA ALA A 89 -35.90 9.64 21.68
C ALA A 89 -35.63 8.63 22.80
N ARG A 90 -36.62 7.79 23.14
CA ARG A 90 -36.46 6.71 24.14
C ARG A 90 -35.46 5.65 23.69
N ILE A 91 -35.47 5.25 22.42
CA ILE A 91 -34.49 4.32 21.85
C ILE A 91 -33.07 4.90 21.96
N ARG A 92 -32.88 6.17 21.58
CA ARG A 92 -31.59 6.85 21.70
C ARG A 92 -31.12 6.94 23.16
N ALA A 93 -32.02 7.29 24.07
CA ALA A 93 -31.71 7.35 25.51
C ALA A 93 -31.30 5.98 26.06
N LYS A 94 -31.98 4.90 25.66
CA LYS A 94 -31.65 3.53 26.07
C LYS A 94 -30.26 3.11 25.58
N LEU A 95 -29.94 3.40 24.32
CA LEU A 95 -28.62 3.15 23.73
C LEU A 95 -27.52 3.93 24.46
N GLU A 96 -27.76 5.21 24.75
CA GLU A 96 -26.83 6.07 25.49
C GLU A 96 -26.61 5.58 26.94
N GLU A 97 -27.68 5.25 27.66
CA GLU A 97 -27.64 4.70 29.02
C GLU A 97 -26.83 3.39 29.07
N ALA A 98 -27.07 2.50 28.10
CA ALA A 98 -26.36 1.24 27.98
C ALA A 98 -24.92 1.38 27.43
N LYS A 99 -24.54 2.58 26.95
CA LYS A 99 -23.28 2.84 26.22
C LYS A 99 -23.12 1.94 24.99
N VAL A 100 -24.22 1.66 24.32
CA VAL A 100 -24.28 0.86 23.09
C VAL A 100 -24.55 1.79 21.91
N THR A 101 -23.72 1.71 20.88
CA THR A 101 -23.89 2.45 19.62
C THR A 101 -24.74 1.62 18.65
N LEU A 102 -25.80 2.22 18.11
CA LEU A 102 -26.51 1.64 16.97
C LEU A 102 -25.72 1.92 15.69
N THR A 103 -25.07 0.90 15.14
CA THR A 103 -24.22 1.07 13.95
C THR A 103 -25.06 1.04 12.67
N SER A 104 -25.96 0.07 12.59
CA SER A 104 -26.77 -0.24 11.42
C SER A 104 -28.21 -0.60 11.78
N VAL A 105 -29.10 -0.55 10.79
CA VAL A 105 -30.45 -1.09 10.86
C VAL A 105 -30.75 -1.92 9.62
N TYR A 106 -31.26 -3.14 9.80
CA TYR A 106 -31.78 -3.96 8.72
C TYR A 106 -33.19 -3.49 8.34
N ILE A 107 -33.35 -3.09 7.08
CA ILE A 107 -34.63 -2.73 6.47
C ILE A 107 -34.83 -3.67 5.28
N HIS A 108 -35.91 -4.46 5.30
CA HIS A 108 -36.07 -5.57 4.35
C HIS A 108 -36.11 -5.10 2.89
N ASP A 109 -36.89 -4.06 2.61
CA ASP A 109 -37.06 -3.49 1.28
C ASP A 109 -36.93 -1.97 1.32
N ILE A 110 -36.12 -1.41 0.42
CA ILE A 110 -36.05 0.03 0.17
C ILE A 110 -36.79 0.29 -1.14
N PRO A 111 -37.99 0.89 -1.10
CA PRO A 111 -38.74 1.17 -2.31
C PRO A 111 -37.94 2.08 -3.27
N GLY A 112 -38.00 1.80 -4.57
CA GLY A 112 -37.32 2.59 -5.59
C GLY A 112 -37.98 3.95 -5.89
N ASP A 113 -39.20 4.20 -5.38
CA ASP A 113 -39.82 5.51 -5.47
C ASP A 113 -39.22 6.51 -4.47
N GLU A 114 -39.17 7.78 -4.85
CA GLU A 114 -38.51 8.81 -4.07
C GLU A 114 -39.07 8.95 -2.65
N ALA A 115 -40.40 8.85 -2.48
CA ALA A 115 -41.03 9.01 -1.18
C ALA A 115 -40.70 7.84 -0.23
N GLY A 116 -40.80 6.61 -0.74
CA GLY A 116 -40.46 5.40 0.01
C GLY A 116 -38.97 5.33 0.39
N CYS A 117 -38.08 5.61 -0.58
CA CYS A 117 -36.64 5.62 -0.35
C CYS A 117 -36.26 6.66 0.72
N ARG A 118 -36.71 7.92 0.56
CA ARG A 118 -36.44 8.99 1.54
C ARG A 118 -36.97 8.64 2.92
N ARG A 119 -38.16 8.04 3.01
CA ARG A 119 -38.74 7.61 4.29
C ARG A 119 -37.86 6.58 5.02
N ALA A 120 -37.25 5.64 4.31
CA ALA A 120 -36.31 4.67 4.89
C ALA A 120 -35.04 5.37 5.43
N PHE A 121 -34.47 6.32 4.67
CA PHE A 121 -33.29 7.07 5.09
C PHE A 121 -33.56 8.05 6.25
N GLU A 122 -34.72 8.70 6.25
CA GLU A 122 -35.18 9.53 7.38
C GLU A 122 -35.34 8.70 8.64
N PHE A 123 -35.92 7.51 8.53
CA PHE A 123 -36.06 6.57 9.63
C PHE A 123 -34.69 6.14 10.19
N ALA A 124 -33.76 5.69 9.34
CA ALA A 124 -32.41 5.33 9.76
C ALA A 124 -31.68 6.51 10.44
N LYS A 125 -31.80 7.71 9.87
CA LYS A 125 -31.25 8.95 10.46
C LYS A 125 -31.86 9.27 11.81
N LYS A 126 -33.17 9.11 11.99
CA LYS A 126 -33.87 9.33 13.27
C LYS A 126 -33.46 8.31 14.32
N LEU A 127 -33.24 7.05 13.95
CA LEU A 127 -32.65 6.05 14.84
C LEU A 127 -31.19 6.35 15.19
N GLY A 128 -30.46 7.02 14.29
CA GLY A 128 -29.05 7.33 14.44
C GLY A 128 -28.12 6.26 13.85
N ALA A 129 -28.64 5.41 12.97
CA ALA A 129 -27.85 4.42 12.25
C ALA A 129 -27.02 5.10 11.14
N ALA A 130 -25.77 4.66 10.96
CA ALA A 130 -24.90 5.14 9.89
C ALA A 130 -25.02 4.31 8.61
N ILE A 131 -25.55 3.08 8.72
CA ILE A 131 -25.69 2.12 7.63
C ILE A 131 -27.09 1.51 7.65
N ILE A 132 -27.70 1.37 6.49
CA ILE A 132 -28.88 0.52 6.28
C ILE A 132 -28.41 -0.78 5.66
N VAL A 133 -28.75 -1.91 6.26
CA VAL A 133 -28.58 -3.25 5.66
C VAL A 133 -29.88 -3.61 4.96
N SER A 134 -29.82 -3.98 3.68
CA SER A 134 -31.02 -4.24 2.87
C SER A 134 -30.71 -5.08 1.62
N GLU A 135 -31.75 -5.47 0.88
CA GLU A 135 -31.65 -6.16 -0.42
C GLU A 135 -32.44 -5.41 -1.50
N PRO A 136 -32.08 -4.14 -1.81
CA PRO A 136 -32.83 -3.33 -2.75
C PRO A 136 -32.80 -3.94 -4.15
N ALA A 137 -33.89 -3.81 -4.90
CA ALA A 137 -33.89 -4.18 -6.32
C ALA A 137 -32.87 -3.31 -7.10
N PRO A 138 -32.19 -3.83 -8.14
CA PRO A 138 -31.19 -3.07 -8.90
C PRO A 138 -31.71 -1.73 -9.44
N GLU A 139 -32.97 -1.68 -9.86
CA GLU A 139 -33.66 -0.49 -10.35
C GLU A 139 -33.90 0.59 -9.28
N ALA A 140 -33.84 0.24 -7.99
CA ALA A 140 -33.96 1.21 -6.89
C ALA A 140 -32.62 1.92 -6.61
N LEU A 141 -31.50 1.39 -7.08
CA LEU A 141 -30.18 1.81 -6.62
C LEU A 141 -29.80 3.25 -7.01
N ASP A 142 -30.35 3.79 -8.09
CA ASP A 142 -30.12 5.20 -8.46
C ASP A 142 -30.72 6.16 -7.43
N MET A 143 -31.94 5.87 -6.97
CA MET A 143 -32.59 6.64 -5.91
C MET A 143 -31.90 6.44 -4.56
N VAL A 144 -31.48 5.20 -4.28
CA VAL A 144 -30.71 4.86 -3.08
C VAL A 144 -29.38 5.62 -3.05
N GLU A 145 -28.66 5.70 -4.16
CA GLU A 145 -27.38 6.42 -4.25
C GLU A 145 -27.56 7.92 -3.99
N GLN A 146 -28.60 8.52 -4.57
CA GLN A 146 -28.96 9.92 -4.30
C GLN A 146 -29.21 10.12 -2.79
N CYS A 147 -29.98 9.25 -2.15
CA CYS A 147 -30.25 9.32 -0.72
C CYS A 147 -29.00 9.05 0.13
N CYS A 148 -28.14 8.11 -0.24
CA CYS A 148 -26.87 7.86 0.44
C CYS A 148 -26.02 9.13 0.52
N ASN A 149 -25.94 9.86 -0.59
CA ASN A 149 -25.16 11.10 -0.67
C ASN A 149 -25.81 12.24 0.12
N GLU A 150 -27.14 12.40 0.03
CA GLU A 150 -27.87 13.47 0.71
C GLU A 150 -27.92 13.30 2.25
N TYR A 151 -28.18 12.07 2.71
CA TYR A 151 -28.32 11.76 4.13
C TYR A 151 -26.99 11.41 4.81
N ALA A 152 -25.93 11.22 4.03
CA ALA A 152 -24.63 10.72 4.48
C ALA A 152 -24.71 9.36 5.21
N ILE A 153 -25.66 8.51 4.81
CA ILE A 153 -25.87 7.14 5.29
C ILE A 153 -25.45 6.18 4.18
N SER A 154 -24.81 5.07 4.52
CA SER A 154 -24.43 4.04 3.55
C SER A 154 -25.49 2.93 3.46
N VAL A 155 -25.54 2.23 2.33
CA VAL A 155 -26.36 1.02 2.15
C VAL A 155 -25.44 -0.18 1.91
N ALA A 156 -25.61 -1.19 2.75
CA ALA A 156 -24.92 -2.46 2.66
C ALA A 156 -25.89 -3.54 2.18
N ILE A 157 -25.66 -4.01 0.95
CA ILE A 157 -26.48 -5.03 0.28
C ILE A 157 -26.19 -6.38 0.91
N HIS A 158 -27.21 -6.97 1.55
CA HIS A 158 -27.12 -8.24 2.24
C HIS A 158 -27.28 -9.42 1.28
N ASN A 159 -26.69 -10.57 1.62
CA ASN A 159 -26.81 -11.79 0.83
C ASN A 159 -27.53 -12.89 1.60
N HIS A 160 -28.55 -13.52 1.00
CA HIS A 160 -29.10 -14.80 1.47
C HIS A 160 -28.62 -15.96 0.59
N PRO A 161 -28.90 -17.24 0.95
CA PRO A 161 -28.38 -18.38 0.21
C PRO A 161 -28.82 -18.43 -1.25
N GLU A 162 -28.02 -19.12 -2.07
CA GLU A 162 -28.33 -19.38 -3.49
C GLU A 162 -29.78 -19.88 -3.64
N GLY A 163 -30.52 -19.22 -4.54
CA GLY A 163 -31.93 -19.53 -4.82
C GLY A 163 -32.95 -18.75 -3.98
N SER A 164 -32.51 -17.99 -2.98
CA SER A 164 -33.39 -17.14 -2.15
C SER A 164 -33.14 -15.64 -2.30
N SER A 165 -31.94 -15.24 -2.73
CA SER A 165 -31.59 -13.84 -3.00
C SER A 165 -30.87 -13.70 -4.33
N ARG A 166 -31.03 -12.53 -4.97
CA ARG A 166 -30.24 -12.11 -6.12
C ARG A 166 -28.77 -11.97 -5.75
N TYR A 167 -28.50 -11.44 -4.57
CA TYR A 167 -27.16 -11.05 -4.12
C TYR A 167 -26.41 -12.20 -3.42
N TRP A 168 -26.83 -13.45 -3.65
CA TRP A 168 -26.24 -14.63 -3.01
C TRP A 168 -24.74 -14.80 -3.28
N HIS A 169 -24.24 -14.26 -4.40
CA HIS A 169 -22.82 -14.26 -4.77
C HIS A 169 -22.27 -12.82 -4.82
N PRO A 170 -21.05 -12.55 -4.32
CA PRO A 170 -20.43 -11.22 -4.33
C PRO A 170 -20.35 -10.53 -5.69
N ASP A 171 -20.18 -11.28 -6.77
CA ASP A 171 -20.12 -10.71 -8.13
C ASP A 171 -21.37 -9.90 -8.49
N GLU A 172 -22.54 -10.29 -7.98
CA GLU A 172 -23.78 -9.55 -8.19
C GLU A 172 -23.74 -8.19 -7.49
N VAL A 173 -23.15 -8.13 -6.30
CA VAL A 173 -22.93 -6.87 -5.58
C VAL A 173 -21.91 -5.99 -6.30
N MET A 174 -20.81 -6.59 -6.77
CA MET A 174 -19.78 -5.87 -7.52
C MET A 174 -20.34 -5.28 -8.82
N TRP A 175 -21.16 -6.05 -9.54
CA TRP A 175 -21.85 -5.60 -10.75
C TRP A 175 -22.78 -4.41 -10.48
N VAL A 176 -23.66 -4.48 -9.49
CA VAL A 176 -24.58 -3.35 -9.20
C VAL A 176 -23.86 -2.11 -8.63
N CYS A 177 -22.66 -2.29 -8.06
CA CYS A 177 -21.83 -1.21 -7.55
C CYS A 177 -20.93 -0.57 -8.62
N GLU A 178 -20.86 -1.13 -9.83
CA GLU A 178 -20.05 -0.59 -10.92
C GLU A 178 -20.49 0.84 -11.24
N GLY A 179 -19.53 1.78 -11.29
CA GLY A 179 -19.80 3.20 -11.51
C GLY A 179 -20.41 3.97 -10.33
N ARG A 180 -20.76 3.32 -9.21
CA ARG A 180 -21.38 3.96 -8.04
C ARG A 180 -20.39 4.42 -6.99
N GLY A 181 -20.77 5.45 -6.23
CA GLY A 181 -20.01 5.96 -5.08
C GLY A 181 -19.78 4.93 -3.97
N PRO A 182 -18.87 5.21 -3.01
CA PRO A 182 -18.41 4.23 -2.00
C PRO A 182 -19.44 3.98 -0.88
N ARG A 183 -20.56 4.70 -0.85
CA ARG A 183 -21.63 4.55 0.16
C ARG A 183 -22.56 3.38 -0.14
N ILE A 184 -22.41 2.70 -1.27
CA ILE A 184 -23.11 1.47 -1.60
C ILE A 184 -22.08 0.35 -1.67
N GLY A 185 -22.35 -0.74 -0.96
CA GLY A 185 -21.48 -1.91 -0.88
C GLY A 185 -22.23 -3.11 -0.32
N ALA A 186 -21.53 -4.07 0.27
CA ALA A 186 -22.05 -5.32 0.79
C ALA A 186 -22.17 -5.34 2.32
N CYS A 187 -23.21 -6.03 2.80
CA CYS A 187 -23.23 -6.70 4.09
C CYS A 187 -22.94 -8.18 3.82
N GLY A 188 -21.69 -8.61 4.06
CA GLY A 188 -21.31 -10.00 3.79
C GLY A 188 -21.81 -10.93 4.89
N ASP A 189 -22.79 -11.79 4.59
CA ASP A 189 -23.20 -12.89 5.47
C ASP A 189 -22.42 -14.17 5.13
N THR A 190 -21.54 -14.57 6.05
CA THR A 190 -20.68 -15.74 5.85
C THR A 190 -21.41 -17.06 5.97
N GLY A 191 -22.48 -17.14 6.77
CA GLY A 191 -23.29 -18.34 6.89
C GLY A 191 -24.05 -18.64 5.61
N HIS A 192 -24.60 -17.62 4.96
CA HIS A 192 -25.31 -17.76 3.68
C HIS A 192 -24.37 -18.12 2.53
N TRP A 193 -23.14 -17.64 2.53
CA TRP A 193 -22.10 -18.12 1.62
C TRP A 193 -21.75 -19.59 1.84
N ILE A 194 -21.52 -20.00 3.09
CA ILE A 194 -21.22 -21.40 3.43
C ILE A 194 -22.38 -22.33 3.01
N ARG A 195 -23.63 -21.91 3.24
CA ARG A 195 -24.84 -22.64 2.78
C ARG A 195 -24.94 -22.75 1.26
N SER A 196 -24.25 -21.86 0.54
CA SER A 196 -24.17 -21.83 -0.92
C SER A 196 -22.88 -22.47 -1.47
N GLY A 197 -22.06 -23.10 -0.62
CA GLY A 197 -20.81 -23.74 -1.02
C GLY A 197 -19.67 -22.75 -1.32
N LEU A 198 -19.78 -21.51 -0.87
CA LEU A 198 -18.79 -20.45 -1.08
C LEU A 198 -17.89 -20.30 0.15
N SER A 199 -16.60 -20.02 -0.07
CA SER A 199 -15.64 -19.76 1.00
C SER A 199 -15.67 -18.30 1.46
N PRO A 200 -15.91 -18.00 2.75
CA PRO A 200 -15.82 -16.63 3.26
C PRO A 200 -14.50 -15.93 2.95
N VAL A 201 -13.39 -16.68 2.91
CA VAL A 201 -12.05 -16.18 2.55
C VAL A 201 -12.06 -15.56 1.16
N GLU A 202 -12.57 -16.28 0.18
CA GLU A 202 -12.62 -15.83 -1.22
C GLU A 202 -13.67 -14.73 -1.40
N MET A 203 -14.82 -14.82 -0.72
CA MET A 203 -15.88 -13.82 -0.86
C MET A 203 -15.44 -12.44 -0.31
N PHE A 204 -14.69 -12.41 0.80
CA PHE A 204 -14.10 -11.17 1.30
C PHE A 204 -13.04 -10.59 0.36
N ARG A 205 -12.26 -11.43 -0.36
CA ARG A 205 -11.33 -10.96 -1.39
C ARG A 205 -12.05 -10.29 -2.55
N ILE A 206 -13.14 -10.89 -3.04
CA ILE A 206 -13.93 -10.34 -4.14
C ILE A 206 -14.55 -9.00 -3.76
N LEU A 207 -15.17 -8.91 -2.58
CA LEU A 207 -15.84 -7.69 -2.14
C LEU A 207 -14.85 -6.55 -1.84
N GLY A 208 -13.68 -6.87 -1.28
CA GLY A 208 -12.65 -5.87 -1.01
C GLY A 208 -13.20 -4.66 -0.24
N LYS A 209 -12.92 -3.46 -0.74
CA LYS A 209 -13.40 -2.18 -0.16
C LYS A 209 -14.92 -1.98 -0.23
N ARG A 210 -15.66 -2.81 -0.98
CA ARG A 210 -17.13 -2.77 -0.99
C ARG A 210 -17.73 -3.46 0.23
N LEU A 211 -16.96 -4.18 1.05
CA LEU A 211 -17.47 -4.77 2.30
C LEU A 211 -17.66 -3.68 3.38
N LEU A 212 -18.91 -3.27 3.62
CA LEU A 212 -19.24 -2.18 4.55
C LEU A 212 -19.54 -2.68 5.97
N THR A 213 -20.16 -3.85 6.08
CA THR A 213 -20.49 -4.55 7.32
C THR A 213 -20.49 -6.06 7.07
N VAL A 214 -20.48 -6.86 8.13
CA VAL A 214 -20.44 -8.32 8.06
C VAL A 214 -21.50 -8.88 8.98
N HIS A 215 -22.33 -9.79 8.50
CA HIS A 215 -23.09 -10.70 9.35
C HIS A 215 -22.26 -11.98 9.49
N LEU A 216 -21.43 -12.00 10.52
CA LEU A 216 -20.42 -13.05 10.68
C LEU A 216 -21.04 -14.25 11.39
N LYS A 217 -20.98 -15.41 10.74
CA LYS A 217 -21.58 -16.67 11.18
C LYS A 217 -20.60 -17.81 10.89
N ASP A 218 -20.57 -18.79 11.77
CA ASP A 218 -19.87 -20.05 11.55
C ASP A 218 -20.88 -21.19 11.61
N LEU A 219 -20.70 -22.19 10.76
CA LEU A 219 -21.67 -23.28 10.60
C LEU A 219 -21.04 -24.63 10.88
N ASN A 220 -21.82 -25.56 11.43
CA ASN A 220 -21.35 -26.91 11.71
C ASN A 220 -20.98 -27.74 10.46
N ALA A 221 -21.49 -27.38 9.28
CA ALA A 221 -21.22 -28.03 8.01
C ALA A 221 -21.51 -27.10 6.81
N PRO A 222 -20.92 -27.33 5.62
CA PRO A 222 -21.24 -26.61 4.39
C PRO A 222 -22.53 -27.15 3.76
N ALA A 223 -23.66 -27.00 4.44
CA ALA A 223 -24.96 -27.52 4.02
C ALA A 223 -26.06 -26.48 4.18
N ARG A 224 -27.11 -26.54 3.35
CA ARG A 224 -28.22 -25.58 3.36
C ARG A 224 -28.96 -25.51 4.70
N ASP A 225 -29.09 -26.63 5.39
CA ASP A 225 -29.76 -26.78 6.69
C ASP A 225 -28.79 -26.73 7.89
N ALA A 226 -27.53 -26.36 7.65
CA ALA A 226 -26.53 -26.23 8.70
C ALA A 226 -26.93 -25.18 9.74
N GLN A 227 -26.57 -25.48 10.99
CA GLN A 227 -26.87 -24.65 12.15
C GLN A 227 -25.66 -23.80 12.52
N ASP A 228 -25.96 -22.62 13.04
CA ASP A 228 -24.96 -21.70 13.56
C ASP A 228 -24.30 -22.33 14.80
N VAL A 229 -22.96 -22.20 14.85
CA VAL A 229 -22.13 -22.60 15.99
C VAL A 229 -21.26 -21.42 16.41
N PRO A 230 -20.77 -21.38 17.67
CA PRO A 230 -19.89 -20.31 18.09
C PRO A 230 -18.69 -20.18 17.15
N TRP A 231 -18.30 -18.95 16.85
CA TRP A 231 -17.24 -18.67 15.88
C TRP A 231 -15.95 -19.43 16.19
N GLY A 232 -15.34 -20.01 15.15
CA GLY A 232 -14.11 -20.80 15.25
C GLY A 232 -14.34 -22.29 15.53
N GLN A 233 -15.59 -22.73 15.69
CA GLN A 233 -15.94 -24.14 15.90
C GLN A 233 -16.55 -24.80 14.66
N GLY A 234 -16.86 -24.02 13.62
CA GLY A 234 -17.49 -24.50 12.40
C GLY A 234 -16.52 -24.68 11.23
N CYS A 235 -17.08 -24.80 10.04
CA CYS A 235 -16.36 -25.04 8.79
C CYS A 235 -16.06 -23.75 8.00
N GLY A 236 -16.33 -22.56 8.55
CA GLY A 236 -16.23 -21.28 7.83
C GLY A 236 -14.82 -20.71 7.66
N GLU A 237 -13.80 -21.32 8.28
CA GLU A 237 -12.39 -20.85 8.26
C GLU A 237 -12.23 -19.38 8.67
N LEU A 238 -13.00 -18.94 9.67
CA LEU A 238 -13.16 -17.52 9.99
C LEU A 238 -11.86 -16.79 10.37
N GLU A 239 -10.87 -17.47 10.97
CA GLU A 239 -9.55 -16.85 11.21
C GLU A 239 -8.87 -16.43 9.89
N SER A 240 -8.89 -17.32 8.90
CA SER A 240 -8.35 -17.05 7.56
C SER A 240 -9.14 -15.95 6.85
N ALA A 241 -10.46 -15.92 7.04
CA ALA A 241 -11.32 -14.88 6.47
C ALA A 241 -11.00 -13.50 7.08
N LEU A 242 -10.85 -13.41 8.41
CA LEU A 242 -10.41 -12.17 9.08
C LEU A 242 -9.00 -11.77 8.64
N ARG A 243 -8.09 -12.71 8.47
CA ARG A 243 -6.72 -12.46 7.99
C ARG A 243 -6.71 -11.78 6.62
N VAL A 244 -7.57 -12.20 5.70
CA VAL A 244 -7.74 -11.51 4.41
C VAL A 244 -8.15 -10.05 4.60
N LEU A 245 -9.07 -9.75 5.52
CA LEU A 245 -9.47 -8.36 5.79
C LEU A 245 -8.31 -7.52 6.34
N VAL A 246 -7.46 -8.10 7.20
CA VAL A 246 -6.22 -7.45 7.66
C VAL A 246 -5.28 -7.18 6.47
N GLU A 247 -5.02 -8.19 5.64
CA GLU A 247 -4.14 -8.09 4.47
C GLU A 247 -4.60 -7.02 3.47
N LEU A 248 -5.93 -6.88 3.31
CA LEU A 248 -6.54 -5.90 2.43
C LEU A 248 -6.76 -4.53 3.09
N GLY A 249 -6.55 -4.40 4.40
CA GLY A 249 -6.79 -3.16 5.15
C GLY A 249 -8.26 -2.75 5.21
N ILE A 250 -9.17 -3.71 5.15
CA ILE A 250 -10.62 -3.47 5.14
C ILE A 250 -11.09 -3.29 6.58
N THR A 251 -11.94 -2.28 6.81
CA THR A 251 -12.46 -1.93 8.13
C THR A 251 -13.99 -1.86 8.10
N PRO A 252 -14.68 -3.02 8.12
CA PRO A 252 -16.14 -3.02 8.16
C PRO A 252 -16.62 -2.28 9.43
N ALA A 253 -17.72 -1.54 9.31
CA ALA A 253 -18.26 -0.75 10.40
C ALA A 253 -18.74 -1.61 11.58
N LEU A 254 -19.15 -2.85 11.29
CA LEU A 254 -19.60 -3.83 12.26
C LEU A 254 -19.32 -5.25 11.77
N PHE A 255 -18.79 -6.09 12.67
CA PHE A 255 -18.90 -7.54 12.63
C PHE A 255 -20.09 -7.94 13.48
N GLY A 256 -21.23 -8.09 12.84
CA GLY A 256 -22.51 -8.46 13.43
C GLY A 256 -22.51 -9.93 13.80
N ILE A 257 -22.70 -10.24 15.08
CA ILE A 257 -22.99 -11.61 15.53
C ILE A 257 -24.47 -11.87 15.23
N GLU A 258 -24.73 -12.54 14.13
CA GLU A 258 -26.04 -13.09 13.82
C GLU A 258 -26.06 -14.57 14.16
N TYR A 259 -26.65 -14.92 15.31
CA TYR A 259 -26.63 -16.28 15.83
C TYR A 259 -28.04 -16.89 15.81
N GLU A 260 -28.32 -17.68 14.79
CA GLU A 260 -29.65 -18.20 14.47
C GLU A 260 -29.93 -19.59 15.05
N ALA A 261 -29.51 -19.81 16.30
CA ALA A 261 -29.77 -21.04 17.05
C ALA A 261 -30.03 -20.71 18.52
N ASP A 262 -30.77 -21.60 19.21
CA ASP A 262 -31.04 -21.50 20.65
C ASP A 262 -31.64 -20.13 21.09
N TRP A 263 -32.63 -19.63 20.34
CA TRP A 263 -33.15 -18.26 20.40
C TRP A 263 -33.48 -17.72 21.81
N GLU A 264 -33.94 -18.57 22.72
CA GLU A 264 -34.27 -18.16 24.10
C GLU A 264 -33.04 -18.12 25.02
N ASN A 265 -31.97 -18.86 24.70
CA ASN A 265 -30.82 -19.09 25.59
C ASN A 265 -29.45 -18.94 24.90
N ASN A 266 -29.35 -18.25 23.76
CA ASN A 266 -28.13 -18.12 22.96
C ASN A 266 -27.06 -17.16 23.50
N LEU A 267 -27.29 -16.51 24.65
CA LEU A 267 -26.32 -15.58 25.25
C LEU A 267 -24.92 -16.19 25.45
N PRO A 268 -24.77 -17.41 26.00
CA PRO A 268 -23.46 -18.04 26.16
C PRO A 268 -22.71 -18.24 24.83
N GLN A 269 -23.43 -18.53 23.76
CA GLN A 269 -22.85 -18.75 22.42
C GLN A 269 -22.41 -17.42 21.81
N ILE A 270 -23.21 -16.36 21.93
CA ILE A 270 -22.84 -15.01 21.50
C ILE A 270 -21.63 -14.48 22.31
N GLU A 271 -21.58 -14.75 23.62
CA GLU A 271 -20.42 -14.43 24.45
C GLU A 271 -19.16 -15.17 23.96
N ALA A 272 -19.29 -16.44 23.60
CA ALA A 272 -18.19 -17.24 23.04
C ALA A 272 -17.71 -16.67 21.69
N CYS A 273 -18.61 -16.24 20.80
CA CYS A 273 -18.25 -15.56 19.56
C CYS A 273 -17.44 -14.28 19.83
N GLY A 274 -17.90 -13.45 20.77
CA GLY A 274 -17.20 -12.22 21.17
C GLY A 274 -15.79 -12.47 21.71
N LYS A 275 -15.64 -13.49 22.57
CA LYS A 275 -14.32 -13.90 23.11
C LYS A 275 -13.40 -14.40 22.01
N TRP A 276 -13.88 -15.30 21.15
CA TRP A 276 -13.10 -15.82 20.03
C TRP A 276 -12.64 -14.70 19.08
N PHE A 277 -13.52 -13.74 18.78
CA PHE A 277 -13.18 -12.60 17.93
C PHE A 277 -12.08 -11.74 18.55
N ALA A 278 -12.19 -11.40 19.83
CA ALA A 278 -11.19 -10.62 20.53
C ALA A 278 -9.82 -11.34 20.58
N GLU A 279 -9.81 -12.65 20.86
CA GLU A 279 -8.60 -13.47 20.85
C GLU A 279 -7.96 -13.55 19.47
N THR A 280 -8.77 -13.80 18.44
CA THR A 280 -8.31 -13.91 17.05
C THR A 280 -7.75 -12.58 16.54
N VAL A 281 -8.45 -11.48 16.77
CA VAL A 281 -7.99 -10.14 16.37
C VAL A 281 -6.68 -9.77 17.06
N ASN A 282 -6.54 -10.06 18.36
CA ASN A 282 -5.28 -9.82 19.07
C ASN A 282 -4.13 -10.70 18.56
N LYS A 283 -4.41 -11.97 18.22
CA LYS A 283 -3.45 -12.87 17.58
C LYS A 283 -2.97 -12.30 16.24
N LEU A 284 -3.88 -11.90 15.35
CA LEU A 284 -3.56 -11.31 14.06
C LEU A 284 -2.74 -10.01 14.21
N ALA A 285 -3.08 -9.17 15.19
CA ALA A 285 -2.34 -7.94 15.48
C ALA A 285 -0.93 -8.23 15.99
N ALA A 286 -0.75 -9.23 16.85
CA ALA A 286 0.57 -9.67 17.30
C ALA A 286 1.42 -10.21 16.14
N GLU A 287 0.81 -10.96 15.22
CA GLU A 287 1.47 -11.44 14.00
C GLU A 287 1.87 -10.28 13.08
N ALA A 288 1.06 -9.23 12.94
CA ALA A 288 1.37 -8.04 12.15
C ALA A 288 2.50 -7.16 12.76
N LYS A 289 2.67 -7.19 14.09
CA LYS A 289 3.76 -6.51 14.81
C LYS A 289 5.00 -7.37 15.01
N ARG A 290 4.96 -8.64 14.59
CA ARG A 290 6.05 -9.58 14.87
C ARG A 290 7.35 -9.10 14.25
N GLU A 291 8.36 -8.98 15.10
CA GLU A 291 9.73 -8.69 14.72
C GLU A 291 10.51 -9.99 14.63
N ASP A 292 11.06 -10.27 13.45
CA ASP A 292 11.82 -11.48 13.18
C ASP A 292 13.28 -11.10 12.88
N PRO A 293 14.28 -11.92 13.30
CA PRO A 293 15.69 -11.67 13.03
C PRO A 293 15.97 -11.41 11.55
N LEU A 294 16.68 -10.32 11.27
CA LEU A 294 17.03 -9.89 9.92
C LEU A 294 18.34 -10.51 9.45
N PHE A 295 18.32 -10.98 8.20
CA PHE A 295 19.48 -11.43 7.46
C PHE A 295 19.62 -10.60 6.19
N VAL A 296 20.83 -10.10 5.95
CA VAL A 296 21.14 -9.23 4.81
C VAL A 296 22.34 -9.78 4.05
N GLY A 297 22.27 -9.76 2.73
CA GLY A 297 23.38 -10.08 1.86
C GLY A 297 23.47 -9.10 0.71
N TRP A 298 24.72 -8.83 0.29
CA TRP A 298 25.05 -7.85 -0.72
C TRP A 298 25.89 -8.48 -1.84
N SER A 299 25.70 -7.99 -3.05
CA SER A 299 26.63 -8.20 -4.17
C SER A 299 26.55 -7.01 -5.13
N SER A 300 27.55 -6.86 -5.98
CA SER A 300 27.56 -5.92 -7.07
C SER A 300 28.24 -6.53 -8.29
N ALA A 301 27.80 -6.17 -9.49
CA ALA A 301 28.41 -6.61 -10.72
C ALA A 301 28.67 -5.44 -11.68
N ASP A 302 29.77 -5.54 -12.42
CA ASP A 302 30.05 -4.68 -13.57
C ASP A 302 29.17 -5.12 -14.76
N ILE A 303 28.37 -4.19 -15.24
CA ILE A 303 27.49 -4.35 -16.40
C ILE A 303 27.94 -3.48 -17.58
N THR A 304 29.14 -2.91 -17.54
CA THR A 304 29.70 -2.13 -18.65
C THR A 304 29.73 -2.99 -19.92
N PRO A 305 29.20 -2.49 -21.06
CA PRO A 305 29.14 -3.28 -22.28
C PRO A 305 30.56 -3.64 -22.77
N PRO A 306 30.85 -4.93 -23.03
CA PRO A 306 32.19 -5.38 -23.42
C PRO A 306 32.55 -5.04 -24.88
N ARG A 307 31.57 -4.61 -25.67
CA ARG A 307 31.69 -4.22 -27.08
C ARG A 307 30.79 -2.99 -27.33
N PRO A 308 30.99 -2.25 -28.44
CA PRO A 308 30.09 -1.16 -28.81
C PRO A 308 28.62 -1.60 -28.79
N VAL A 309 27.72 -0.76 -28.27
CA VAL A 309 26.28 -1.02 -28.19
C VAL A 309 25.50 0.30 -28.34
N ALA A 310 24.22 0.24 -28.69
CA ALA A 310 23.37 1.43 -28.72
C ALA A 310 23.10 1.96 -27.30
N LEU A 311 23.28 3.27 -27.09
CA LEU A 311 22.96 3.98 -25.84
C LEU A 311 21.56 4.61 -25.90
N VAL A 312 20.74 4.34 -24.89
CA VAL A 312 19.32 4.73 -24.81
C VAL A 312 19.13 6.01 -24.02
N GLY A 313 18.16 6.84 -24.43
CA GLY A 313 17.75 8.06 -23.71
C GLY A 313 17.64 9.30 -24.61
N GLN A 314 17.89 9.17 -25.91
CA GLN A 314 17.84 10.27 -26.90
C GLN A 314 16.97 9.93 -28.12
N TYR A 315 16.69 10.90 -29.00
CA TYR A 315 15.83 10.65 -30.18
C TYR A 315 16.56 10.04 -31.39
N HIS A 316 17.78 9.56 -31.21
CA HIS A 316 18.61 9.02 -32.28
C HIS A 316 19.60 7.97 -31.77
N THR A 317 20.00 7.05 -32.65
CA THR A 317 20.96 5.99 -32.32
C THR A 317 22.34 6.56 -32.04
N ARG A 318 22.88 6.26 -30.85
CA ARG A 318 24.28 6.54 -30.48
C ARG A 318 24.98 5.22 -30.18
N VAL A 319 25.94 4.83 -31.02
CA VAL A 319 26.77 3.64 -30.77
C VAL A 319 27.92 4.02 -29.84
N SER A 320 28.03 3.34 -28.71
CA SER A 320 29.05 3.62 -27.71
C SER A 320 30.47 3.43 -28.26
N GLN A 321 31.35 4.37 -27.98
CA GLN A 321 32.78 4.41 -28.33
C GLN A 321 33.67 4.03 -27.13
N GLY A 322 33.10 3.39 -26.11
CA GLY A 322 33.74 3.03 -24.85
C GLY A 322 32.88 3.42 -23.65
N ALA A 323 33.44 3.29 -22.45
CA ALA A 323 32.85 3.78 -21.21
C ALA A 323 33.64 5.00 -20.71
N LEU A 324 32.93 6.02 -20.24
CA LEU A 324 33.53 7.14 -19.51
C LEU A 324 33.82 6.70 -18.07
N ASP A 325 32.88 5.96 -17.50
CA ASP A 325 32.91 5.37 -16.17
C ASP A 325 32.11 4.05 -16.19
N PRO A 326 32.42 3.11 -15.27
CA PRO A 326 31.78 1.80 -15.27
C PRO A 326 30.29 1.89 -14.94
N LEU A 327 29.50 1.07 -15.64
CA LEU A 327 28.11 0.80 -15.29
C LEU A 327 28.06 -0.35 -14.30
N THR A 328 27.31 -0.18 -13.22
CA THR A 328 27.19 -1.20 -12.17
C THR A 328 25.75 -1.57 -11.90
N LEU A 329 25.56 -2.79 -11.40
CA LEU A 329 24.37 -3.14 -10.63
C LEU A 329 24.75 -3.50 -9.20
N THR A 330 23.87 -3.21 -8.26
CA THR A 330 23.99 -3.58 -6.84
C THR A 330 22.75 -4.36 -6.42
N ALA A 331 22.95 -5.52 -5.83
CA ALA A 331 21.91 -6.41 -5.33
C ALA A 331 21.94 -6.44 -3.80
N LEU A 332 20.75 -6.32 -3.20
CA LEU A 332 20.48 -6.40 -1.77
C LEU A 332 19.44 -7.48 -1.53
N ALA A 333 19.82 -8.56 -0.85
CA ALA A 333 18.90 -9.59 -0.39
C ALA A 333 18.54 -9.35 1.08
N LEU A 334 17.24 -9.27 1.38
CA LEU A 334 16.71 -9.20 2.74
C LEU A 334 15.88 -10.45 3.02
N GLU A 335 16.08 -11.02 4.20
CA GLU A 335 15.27 -12.12 4.70
C GLU A 335 15.03 -11.93 6.19
N THR A 336 13.80 -12.05 6.65
CA THR A 336 13.52 -12.24 8.08
C THR A 336 13.16 -13.69 8.32
N ARG A 337 13.75 -14.30 9.35
CA ARG A 337 13.51 -15.72 9.69
C ARG A 337 12.67 -15.84 10.95
N GLY A 338 11.38 -16.08 10.77
CA GLY A 338 10.45 -16.27 11.88
C GLY A 338 10.47 -17.69 12.46
N PRO A 339 9.78 -17.92 13.60
CA PRO A 339 9.55 -19.26 14.12
C PRO A 339 8.80 -20.14 13.09
N ASP A 340 9.02 -21.45 13.17
CA ASP A 340 8.37 -22.45 12.32
C ASP A 340 8.67 -22.33 10.81
N GLY A 341 9.78 -21.69 10.44
CA GLY A 341 10.20 -21.53 9.04
C GLY A 341 9.41 -20.47 8.27
N LYS A 342 8.63 -19.63 8.95
CA LYS A 342 7.91 -18.50 8.34
C LYS A 342 8.91 -17.39 8.01
N ASN A 343 9.47 -17.45 6.81
CA ASN A 343 10.39 -16.42 6.33
C ASN A 343 9.63 -15.39 5.48
N GLU A 344 10.09 -14.15 5.53
CA GLU A 344 9.74 -13.15 4.53
C GLU A 344 11.02 -12.72 3.81
N GLN A 345 10.92 -12.37 2.53
CA GLN A 345 12.06 -12.18 1.65
C GLN A 345 11.83 -11.09 0.60
N VAL A 346 12.92 -10.44 0.17
CA VAL A 346 12.96 -9.57 -1.01
C VAL A 346 14.39 -9.51 -1.54
N VAL A 347 14.55 -9.45 -2.86
CA VAL A 347 15.82 -9.05 -3.50
C VAL A 347 15.59 -7.75 -4.25
N LEU A 348 16.34 -6.71 -3.88
CA LEU A 348 16.34 -5.41 -4.55
C LEU A 348 17.59 -5.31 -5.43
N ILE A 349 17.41 -4.95 -6.70
CA ILE A 349 18.48 -4.63 -7.64
C ILE A 349 18.30 -3.18 -8.09
N SER A 350 19.40 -2.42 -8.06
CA SER A 350 19.52 -1.17 -8.79
C SER A 350 20.62 -1.27 -9.84
N CYS A 351 20.36 -0.79 -11.04
CA CYS A 351 21.28 -0.86 -12.17
C CYS A 351 21.43 0.48 -12.89
N ASP A 352 22.65 0.73 -13.38
CA ASP A 352 22.98 1.90 -14.18
C ASP A 352 22.49 1.73 -15.63
N LEU A 353 21.17 1.82 -15.82
CA LEU A 353 20.47 1.73 -17.09
C LEU A 353 19.40 2.83 -17.20
N CYS A 354 18.81 2.99 -18.39
CA CYS A 354 17.67 3.88 -18.60
C CYS A 354 16.39 3.30 -17.96
N PHE A 355 16.11 2.03 -18.20
CA PHE A 355 15.00 1.25 -17.65
C PHE A 355 15.26 -0.26 -17.89
N VAL A 356 14.39 -1.13 -17.38
CA VAL A 356 14.42 -2.58 -17.61
C VAL A 356 13.01 -3.07 -17.95
N GLU A 357 12.84 -3.73 -19.09
CA GLU A 357 11.54 -4.16 -19.61
C GLU A 357 11.05 -5.47 -18.97
N ILE A 358 9.73 -5.67 -18.90
CA ILE A 358 9.11 -6.88 -18.33
C ILE A 358 9.69 -8.19 -18.92
N PRO A 359 9.89 -8.34 -20.25
CA PRO A 359 10.47 -9.56 -20.81
C PRO A 359 11.87 -9.89 -20.25
N VAL A 360 12.66 -8.88 -19.92
CA VAL A 360 14.00 -9.04 -19.33
C VAL A 360 13.87 -9.47 -17.86
N ILE A 361 12.93 -8.87 -17.12
CA ILE A 361 12.62 -9.24 -15.73
C ILE A 361 12.15 -10.69 -15.64
N GLU A 362 11.26 -11.14 -16.53
CA GLU A 362 10.77 -12.52 -16.52
C GLU A 362 11.87 -13.54 -16.82
N ARG A 363 12.77 -13.22 -17.76
CA ARG A 363 13.96 -14.07 -18.02
C ARG A 363 14.91 -14.11 -16.82
N LEU A 364 15.05 -13.00 -16.10
CA LEU A 364 15.84 -12.95 -14.87
C LEU A 364 15.18 -13.78 -13.75
N ARG A 365 13.87 -13.65 -13.55
CA ARG A 365 13.10 -14.47 -12.60
C ARG A 365 13.27 -15.96 -12.89
N GLU A 366 13.17 -16.37 -14.16
CA GLU A 366 13.39 -17.75 -14.56
C GLU A 366 14.82 -18.23 -14.26
N ALA A 367 15.84 -17.40 -14.54
CA ALA A 367 17.21 -17.71 -14.19
C ALA A 367 17.41 -17.88 -12.68
N LEU A 368 16.74 -17.08 -11.85
CA LEU A 368 16.80 -17.17 -10.39
C LEU A 368 16.11 -18.41 -9.84
N ARG A 369 14.96 -18.83 -10.39
CA ARG A 369 14.29 -20.08 -10.00
C ARG A 369 15.23 -21.29 -10.12
N GLY A 370 16.13 -21.27 -11.10
CA GLY A 370 17.15 -22.31 -11.28
C GLY A 370 18.37 -22.19 -10.37
N ARG A 371 18.77 -20.97 -9.97
CA ARG A 371 20.00 -20.70 -9.18
C ARG A 371 19.76 -20.71 -7.67
N ILE A 372 18.64 -20.15 -7.20
CA ILE A 372 18.29 -19.96 -5.79
C ILE A 372 16.84 -20.40 -5.54
N PRO A 373 16.56 -21.72 -5.52
CA PRO A 373 15.19 -22.25 -5.49
C PRO A 373 14.44 -22.01 -4.17
N ASP A 374 15.13 -21.57 -3.12
CA ASP A 374 14.55 -21.14 -1.84
C ASP A 374 14.08 -19.66 -1.86
N PHE A 375 14.41 -18.91 -2.91
CA PHE A 375 13.92 -17.56 -3.14
C PHE A 375 12.63 -17.56 -3.97
N ASP A 376 11.63 -16.81 -3.52
CA ASP A 376 10.46 -16.49 -4.34
C ASP A 376 10.84 -15.43 -5.38
N ALA A 377 11.03 -15.85 -6.64
CA ALA A 377 11.38 -14.96 -7.74
C ALA A 377 10.34 -13.86 -8.00
N GLY A 378 9.08 -14.01 -7.57
CA GLY A 378 8.09 -12.95 -7.59
C GLY A 378 8.49 -11.76 -6.70
N LYS A 379 9.31 -11.99 -5.68
CA LYS A 379 9.80 -10.97 -4.74
C LYS A 379 11.10 -10.30 -5.18
N LEU A 380 11.43 -10.41 -6.47
CA LEU A 380 12.50 -9.65 -7.11
C LEU A 380 12.00 -8.25 -7.48
N VAL A 381 12.73 -7.22 -7.07
CA VAL A 381 12.58 -5.84 -7.56
C VAL A 381 13.84 -5.44 -8.30
N VAL A 382 13.70 -4.94 -9.53
CA VAL A 382 14.78 -4.40 -10.34
C VAL A 382 14.42 -2.98 -10.73
N SER A 383 15.27 -2.02 -10.38
CA SER A 383 15.09 -0.60 -10.67
C SER A 383 16.29 -0.05 -11.45
N ALA A 384 16.04 0.98 -12.25
CA ALA A 384 17.07 1.69 -12.99
C ALA A 384 17.40 3.02 -12.30
N THR A 385 18.67 3.46 -12.38
CA THR A 385 19.05 4.82 -11.98
C THR A 385 18.54 5.89 -12.95
N HIS A 386 18.06 5.45 -14.11
CA HIS A 386 17.58 6.26 -15.22
C HIS A 386 18.71 7.09 -15.86
N THR A 387 19.84 6.44 -16.14
CA THR A 387 20.92 7.06 -16.92
C THR A 387 20.57 7.04 -18.40
N HIS A 388 20.79 8.17 -19.07
CA HIS A 388 20.57 8.33 -20.50
C HIS A 388 21.81 7.95 -21.32
N ASP A 389 22.82 7.36 -20.70
CA ASP A 389 24.05 6.87 -21.34
C ASP A 389 24.27 5.37 -21.05
N GLY A 390 23.18 4.62 -20.81
CA GLY A 390 23.18 3.15 -20.65
C GLY A 390 22.70 2.40 -21.90
N PRO A 391 23.03 1.10 -22.07
CA PRO A 391 22.58 0.32 -23.22
C PRO A 391 21.11 -0.11 -23.16
N SER A 392 20.58 -0.53 -24.31
CA SER A 392 19.29 -1.22 -24.46
C SER A 392 19.39 -2.71 -24.13
N LEU A 393 18.29 -3.34 -23.68
CA LEU A 393 18.24 -4.76 -23.28
C LEU A 393 17.40 -5.66 -24.22
N ASP A 394 16.48 -5.10 -25.00
CA ASP A 394 15.59 -5.87 -25.89
C ASP A 394 15.44 -5.18 -27.26
N ASP A 395 15.64 -5.93 -28.35
CA ASP A 395 15.56 -5.40 -29.71
C ASP A 395 14.12 -5.00 -30.10
N SER A 396 13.11 -5.60 -29.46
CA SER A 396 11.70 -5.37 -29.77
C SER A 396 11.13 -4.08 -29.18
N THR A 397 11.81 -3.48 -28.19
CA THR A 397 11.38 -2.26 -27.51
C THR A 397 11.36 -1.04 -28.43
N PHE A 398 12.23 -1.01 -29.45
CA PHE A 398 12.53 0.25 -30.12
C PHE A 398 12.00 0.38 -31.56
N GLU A 399 11.26 -0.61 -32.08
CA GLU A 399 10.64 -0.57 -33.43
C GLU A 399 11.59 -0.11 -34.57
N GLY A 400 12.90 -0.41 -34.45
CA GLY A 400 13.94 0.01 -35.40
C GLY A 400 14.73 1.26 -34.99
N VAL A 401 14.27 2.03 -34.01
CA VAL A 401 15.10 3.01 -33.29
C VAL A 401 16.21 2.24 -32.56
N TYR A 402 17.44 2.76 -32.51
CA TYR A 402 18.59 2.06 -31.91
C TYR A 402 18.97 0.69 -32.52
N ASP A 403 18.36 0.30 -33.65
CA ASP A 403 18.68 -0.98 -34.28
C ASP A 403 20.14 -1.00 -34.76
N THR A 404 20.91 -1.93 -34.18
CA THR A 404 22.31 -2.19 -34.50
C THR A 404 22.51 -3.53 -35.20
N SER A 405 21.44 -4.27 -35.55
CA SER A 405 21.51 -5.60 -36.16
C SER A 405 22.26 -5.63 -37.50
N GLY A 406 22.29 -4.51 -38.22
CA GLY A 406 23.04 -4.34 -39.46
C GLY A 406 24.48 -3.82 -39.29
N ALA A 407 24.91 -3.48 -38.07
CA ALA A 407 26.21 -2.88 -37.81
C ALA A 407 27.26 -3.95 -37.42
N PRO A 408 28.38 -4.08 -38.16
CA PRO A 408 29.43 -5.03 -37.80
C PRO A 408 30.07 -4.65 -36.46
N ASP A 409 30.39 -5.65 -35.65
CA ASP A 409 31.09 -5.53 -34.36
C ASP A 409 30.35 -4.72 -33.27
N VAL A 410 29.08 -4.38 -33.49
CA VAL A 410 28.18 -3.75 -32.49
C VAL A 410 27.27 -4.81 -31.87
N MET A 411 27.04 -4.74 -30.56
CA MET A 411 26.07 -5.58 -29.87
C MET A 411 24.65 -5.18 -30.26
N THR A 412 23.79 -6.17 -30.49
CA THR A 412 22.33 -5.92 -30.47
C THR A 412 21.87 -5.70 -29.03
N ALA A 413 20.67 -5.13 -28.85
CA ALA A 413 20.09 -4.97 -27.53
C ALA A 413 19.90 -6.33 -26.85
N SER A 414 19.41 -7.34 -27.58
CA SER A 414 19.23 -8.69 -27.03
C SER A 414 20.54 -9.37 -26.61
N GLU A 415 21.65 -9.12 -27.33
CA GLU A 415 22.97 -9.62 -26.92
C GLU A 415 23.41 -9.00 -25.59
N TYR A 416 23.24 -7.68 -25.42
CA TYR A 416 23.53 -7.02 -24.16
C TYR A 416 22.55 -7.43 -23.05
N GLY A 417 21.26 -7.58 -23.35
CA GLY A 417 20.25 -8.08 -22.42
C GLY A 417 20.59 -9.47 -21.88
N ALA A 418 21.09 -10.38 -22.72
CA ALA A 418 21.55 -11.69 -22.27
C ALA A 418 22.77 -11.59 -21.32
N PHE A 419 23.73 -10.71 -21.63
CA PHE A 419 24.85 -10.43 -20.75
C PHE A 419 24.40 -9.83 -19.41
N PHE A 420 23.50 -8.85 -19.45
CA PHE A 420 22.92 -8.23 -18.25
C PHE A 420 22.20 -9.24 -17.38
N ILE A 421 21.36 -10.11 -17.94
CA ILE A 421 20.64 -11.15 -17.19
C ILE A 421 21.62 -12.08 -16.47
N ASP A 422 22.70 -12.51 -17.11
CA ASP A 422 23.69 -13.37 -16.44
C ASP A 422 24.36 -12.67 -15.25
N LYS A 423 24.74 -11.39 -15.42
CA LYS A 423 25.31 -10.55 -14.36
C LYS A 423 24.33 -10.32 -13.22
N ALA A 424 23.08 -9.94 -13.53
CA ALA A 424 22.03 -9.68 -12.56
C ALA A 424 21.66 -10.95 -11.79
N ALA A 425 21.48 -12.08 -12.48
CA ALA A 425 21.20 -13.36 -11.85
C ALA A 425 22.35 -13.83 -10.96
N GLY A 426 23.60 -13.58 -11.37
CA GLY A 426 24.79 -13.90 -10.58
C GLY A 426 24.86 -13.07 -9.30
N ALA A 427 24.71 -11.74 -9.40
CA ALA A 427 24.74 -10.85 -8.26
C ALA A 427 23.58 -11.10 -7.29
N ALA A 428 22.36 -11.32 -7.79
CA ALA A 428 21.22 -11.66 -6.95
C ALA A 428 21.41 -13.00 -6.23
N ALA A 429 21.92 -14.04 -6.92
CA ALA A 429 22.24 -15.31 -6.29
C ALA A 429 23.34 -15.18 -5.23
N GLU A 430 24.39 -14.42 -5.51
CA GLU A 430 25.46 -14.18 -4.54
C GLU A 430 24.99 -13.37 -3.32
N ALA A 431 24.20 -12.31 -3.53
CA ALA A 431 23.60 -11.54 -2.46
C ALA A 431 22.68 -12.43 -1.61
N TRP A 432 21.91 -13.30 -2.25
CA TRP A 432 21.11 -14.31 -1.58
C TRP A 432 22.02 -15.24 -0.75
N GLU A 433 22.95 -15.98 -1.34
CA GLU A 433 23.81 -16.93 -0.62
C GLU A 433 24.63 -16.32 0.53
N LYS A 434 25.00 -15.04 0.43
CA LYS A 434 25.76 -14.31 1.45
C LYS A 434 24.94 -13.71 2.59
N ARG A 435 23.61 -13.92 2.62
CA ARG A 435 22.75 -13.42 3.71
C ARG A 435 23.27 -13.86 5.08
N ALA A 436 23.61 -12.89 5.93
CA ALA A 436 24.10 -13.10 7.29
C ALA A 436 23.29 -12.26 8.29
N PRO A 437 23.28 -12.61 9.61
CA PRO A 437 22.61 -11.80 10.62
C PRO A 437 23.06 -10.34 10.53
N ALA A 438 22.12 -9.41 10.47
CA ALA A 438 22.41 -8.01 10.22
C ALA A 438 21.41 -7.09 10.93
N GLY A 439 21.83 -5.85 11.14
CA GLY A 439 20.99 -4.77 11.62
C GLY A 439 20.56 -3.86 10.47
N MET A 440 19.43 -3.21 10.61
CA MET A 440 18.96 -2.15 9.72
C MET A 440 18.56 -0.92 10.53
N SER A 441 18.87 0.26 10.02
CA SER A 441 18.28 1.52 10.49
C SER A 441 17.99 2.43 9.31
N TRP A 442 17.18 3.45 9.55
CA TRP A 442 16.82 4.43 8.54
C TRP A 442 17.14 5.84 9.02
N ALA A 443 17.30 6.78 8.08
CA ALA A 443 17.32 8.20 8.36
C ALA A 443 16.74 8.99 7.19
N LEU A 444 16.46 10.28 7.44
CA LEU A 444 16.06 11.23 6.42
C LEU A 444 17.11 12.34 6.36
N GLY A 445 17.94 12.30 5.32
CA GLY A 445 18.86 13.39 4.99
C GLY A 445 18.21 14.38 4.03
N HIS A 446 19.01 15.34 3.55
CA HIS A 446 18.57 16.28 2.52
C HIS A 446 19.67 16.53 1.48
N ALA A 447 19.32 16.51 0.20
CA ALA A 447 20.22 16.84 -0.90
C ALA A 447 19.47 17.56 -2.03
N VAL A 448 19.87 18.80 -2.32
CA VAL A 448 19.29 19.58 -3.43
C VAL A 448 19.94 19.16 -4.74
N VAL A 449 19.34 18.20 -5.44
CA VAL A 449 19.83 17.66 -6.71
C VAL A 449 18.95 18.06 -7.88
N GLY A 450 17.69 17.61 -7.88
CA GLY A 450 16.74 17.85 -8.95
C GLY A 450 15.89 19.09 -8.75
N ILE A 451 15.45 19.69 -9.86
CA ILE A 451 14.39 20.70 -9.89
C ILE A 451 13.31 20.27 -10.88
N ASN A 452 12.10 20.79 -10.71
CA ASN A 452 11.05 20.55 -11.69
C ASN A 452 11.46 21.10 -13.06
N ARG A 453 11.35 20.25 -14.09
CA ARG A 453 11.79 20.57 -15.46
C ARG A 453 10.68 21.17 -16.32
N ARG A 454 9.48 21.35 -15.77
CA ARG A 454 8.30 21.84 -16.48
C ARG A 454 8.06 23.31 -16.13
N VAL A 455 8.27 24.19 -17.11
CA VAL A 455 8.24 25.66 -16.97
C VAL A 455 6.90 26.20 -17.47
N GLN A 456 6.19 26.96 -16.63
CA GLN A 456 4.89 27.56 -16.90
C GLN A 456 4.98 29.02 -17.34
N TYR A 457 4.06 29.44 -18.20
CA TYR A 457 3.92 30.83 -18.67
C TYR A 457 2.54 31.42 -18.35
N PHE A 458 2.41 32.75 -18.42
CA PHE A 458 1.18 33.48 -18.09
C PHE A 458 -0.04 33.12 -18.97
N ASP A 459 0.17 32.52 -20.14
CA ASP A 459 -0.90 32.03 -21.01
C ASP A 459 -1.45 30.65 -20.60
N GLY A 460 -0.88 30.03 -19.56
CA GLY A 460 -1.26 28.71 -19.05
C GLY A 460 -0.52 27.55 -19.72
N THR A 461 0.38 27.81 -20.68
CA THR A 461 1.17 26.76 -21.32
C THR A 461 2.35 26.32 -20.45
N THR A 462 2.68 25.03 -20.52
CA THR A 462 3.85 24.44 -19.88
C THR A 462 4.80 23.85 -20.93
N VAL A 463 6.11 24.11 -20.79
CA VAL A 463 7.15 23.55 -21.66
C VAL A 463 8.24 22.88 -20.83
N MET A 464 8.56 21.63 -21.19
CA MET A 464 9.71 20.92 -20.63
C MET A 464 11.01 21.61 -21.04
N TYR A 465 11.84 21.95 -20.07
CA TYR A 465 13.04 22.77 -20.22
C TYR A 465 12.79 24.14 -20.87
N GLY A 466 11.62 24.75 -20.60
CA GLY A 466 11.25 26.07 -21.13
C GLY A 466 12.22 27.20 -20.76
N ASP A 467 12.16 28.29 -21.53
CA ASP A 467 13.00 29.47 -21.34
C ASP A 467 12.51 30.33 -20.16
N THR A 468 13.25 30.26 -19.05
CA THR A 468 12.99 31.01 -17.83
C THR A 468 13.36 32.50 -17.91
N SER A 469 13.93 32.96 -19.05
CA SER A 469 14.24 34.37 -19.29
C SER A 469 13.10 35.16 -19.93
N ARG A 470 12.06 34.47 -20.41
CA ARG A 470 10.88 35.11 -21.00
C ARG A 470 10.18 36.00 -19.98
N ALA A 471 9.66 37.13 -20.46
CA ALA A 471 8.95 38.10 -19.62
C ALA A 471 7.63 37.55 -19.05
N ASP A 472 7.08 36.50 -19.66
CA ASP A 472 5.86 35.81 -19.24
C ASP A 472 6.12 34.50 -18.50
N PHE A 473 7.36 34.23 -18.07
CA PHE A 473 7.67 33.12 -17.17
C PHE A 473 6.91 33.29 -15.85
N MET A 474 6.08 32.31 -15.52
CA MET A 474 5.27 32.30 -14.30
C MET A 474 5.98 31.56 -13.16
N GLY A 475 6.53 30.39 -13.44
CA GLY A 475 7.09 29.50 -12.43
C GLY A 475 7.31 28.09 -12.95
N PHE A 476 7.60 27.17 -12.04
CA PHE A 476 7.65 25.74 -12.32
C PHE A 476 6.30 25.11 -11.99
N GLU A 477 5.87 24.12 -12.78
CA GLU A 477 4.56 23.49 -12.65
C GLU A 477 4.38 22.76 -11.30
N GLY A 478 5.42 22.08 -10.83
CA GLY A 478 5.42 21.34 -9.59
C GLY A 478 6.56 21.73 -8.64
N SER A 479 6.53 21.15 -7.44
CA SER A 479 7.58 21.30 -6.44
C SER A 479 8.85 20.54 -6.83
N ALA A 480 9.91 20.74 -6.04
CA ALA A 480 11.04 19.82 -5.94
C ALA A 480 11.08 19.28 -4.51
N ASP A 481 11.54 18.05 -4.33
CA ASP A 481 11.71 17.42 -3.03
C ASP A 481 13.21 17.25 -2.73
N PRO A 482 13.76 17.99 -1.74
CA PRO A 482 15.15 17.83 -1.33
C PRO A 482 15.36 16.66 -0.36
N GLY A 483 14.30 15.95 0.04
CA GLY A 483 14.39 14.81 0.94
C GLY A 483 15.27 13.71 0.37
N LEU A 484 16.06 13.09 1.24
CA LEU A 484 16.93 11.98 0.92
C LEU A 484 16.62 10.83 1.89
N PRO A 485 15.61 9.99 1.61
CA PRO A 485 15.37 8.78 2.38
C PRO A 485 16.55 7.80 2.29
N LEU A 486 17.01 7.30 3.43
CA LEU A 486 18.18 6.44 3.55
C LEU A 486 17.88 5.19 4.37
N LEU A 487 18.36 4.02 3.91
CA LEU A 487 18.40 2.78 4.69
C LEU A 487 19.84 2.32 4.84
N PHE A 488 20.27 2.09 6.07
CA PHE A 488 21.62 1.65 6.43
C PHE A 488 21.58 0.22 6.95
N PHE A 489 22.58 -0.56 6.58
CA PHE A 489 22.69 -1.97 6.98
C PHE A 489 24.02 -2.24 7.68
N TRP A 490 23.95 -3.02 8.76
CA TRP A 490 25.04 -3.14 9.72
C TRP A 490 25.34 -4.60 10.03
N THR A 491 26.59 -4.91 10.31
CA THR A 491 26.92 -6.19 10.96
C THR A 491 26.45 -6.20 12.42
N PRO A 492 26.40 -7.36 13.09
CA PRO A 492 26.16 -7.44 14.54
C PRO A 492 27.15 -6.62 15.38
N GLU A 493 28.36 -6.38 14.86
CA GLU A 493 29.41 -5.57 15.46
C GLU A 493 29.27 -4.07 15.17
N LYS A 494 28.15 -3.65 14.54
CA LYS A 494 27.85 -2.26 14.14
C LYS A 494 28.78 -1.68 13.06
N THR A 495 29.37 -2.53 12.23
CA THR A 495 30.10 -2.07 11.04
C THR A 495 29.11 -1.82 9.90
N LEU A 496 29.16 -0.64 9.28
CA LEU A 496 28.31 -0.31 8.13
C LEU A 496 28.70 -1.18 6.92
N THR A 497 27.72 -1.84 6.30
CA THR A 497 27.91 -2.72 5.13
C THR A 497 27.42 -2.07 3.84
N GLY A 498 26.33 -1.32 3.91
CA GLY A 498 25.77 -0.68 2.73
C GLY A 498 24.66 0.31 3.04
N VAL A 499 24.34 1.13 2.04
CA VAL A 499 23.31 2.15 2.11
C VAL A 499 22.42 2.11 0.86
N VAL A 500 21.10 2.17 1.07
CA VAL A 500 20.12 2.46 0.02
C VAL A 500 19.91 3.96 0.01
N VAL A 501 20.05 4.59 -1.16
CA VAL A 501 19.91 6.04 -1.34
C VAL A 501 18.77 6.31 -2.31
N ASN A 502 17.67 6.87 -1.82
CA ASN A 502 16.49 7.19 -2.64
C ASN A 502 16.43 8.69 -2.93
N LEU A 503 16.38 9.06 -4.20
CA LEU A 503 16.49 10.44 -4.65
C LEU A 503 15.48 10.72 -5.77
N PRO A 504 14.63 11.75 -5.67
CA PRO A 504 13.69 12.14 -6.74
C PRO A 504 14.41 12.91 -7.84
N CYS A 505 15.35 12.26 -8.52
CA CYS A 505 16.07 12.83 -9.66
C CYS A 505 16.69 11.71 -10.49
N PRO A 506 16.38 11.63 -11.80
CA PRO A 506 17.04 10.69 -12.69
C PRO A 506 18.50 11.09 -12.95
N SER A 507 19.33 10.11 -13.28
CA SER A 507 20.77 10.27 -13.52
C SER A 507 21.10 10.79 -14.93
N GLN A 508 20.57 11.99 -15.20
CA GLN A 508 20.66 12.67 -16.51
C GLN A 508 21.44 14.00 -16.45
N GLU A 509 22.41 14.21 -15.54
CA GLU A 509 23.19 15.47 -15.58
C GLU A 509 24.10 15.52 -16.81
N THR A 510 24.65 14.39 -17.19
CA THR A 510 25.32 14.14 -18.45
C THR A 510 24.43 13.23 -19.28
N GLU A 511 24.15 13.68 -20.49
CA GLU A 511 23.34 12.96 -21.45
C GLU A 511 23.94 13.17 -22.86
N SER A 512 23.51 12.36 -23.83
CA SER A 512 23.95 12.45 -25.23
C SER A 512 25.45 12.14 -25.46
N LEU A 513 26.13 11.48 -24.53
CA LEU A 513 27.51 11.05 -24.76
C LEU A 513 27.61 9.99 -25.87
N MET A 514 28.80 9.84 -26.43
CA MET A 514 29.15 8.66 -27.21
C MET A 514 29.80 7.58 -26.34
N GLN A 515 29.80 7.72 -25.02
CA GLN A 515 30.41 6.79 -24.07
C GLN A 515 29.36 6.34 -23.06
N ALA A 516 29.45 5.10 -22.60
CA ALA A 516 28.61 4.61 -21.53
C ALA A 516 28.95 5.32 -20.21
N SER A 517 27.95 5.69 -19.41
CA SER A 517 28.16 6.35 -18.11
C SER A 517 27.03 6.09 -17.12
N ALA A 518 27.38 5.92 -15.85
CA ALA A 518 26.47 5.88 -14.71
C ALA A 518 26.14 7.29 -14.18
N ASP A 519 26.55 8.33 -14.91
CA ASP A 519 26.32 9.74 -14.60
C ASP A 519 26.75 10.10 -13.16
N PHE A 520 26.01 10.93 -12.41
CA PHE A 520 26.43 11.34 -11.07
C PHE A 520 26.49 10.17 -10.06
N TRP A 521 25.91 9.01 -10.35
CA TRP A 521 25.98 7.85 -9.45
C TRP A 521 27.38 7.23 -9.40
N HIS A 522 28.17 7.30 -10.47
CA HIS A 522 29.58 6.92 -10.40
C HIS A 522 30.33 7.77 -9.36
N GLU A 523 30.27 9.10 -9.51
CA GLU A 523 30.91 10.05 -8.60
C GLU A 523 30.39 9.91 -7.16
N THR A 524 29.09 9.62 -7.00
CA THR A 524 28.47 9.41 -5.68
C THR A 524 29.02 8.16 -4.99
N ARG A 525 29.22 7.06 -5.73
CA ARG A 525 29.81 5.83 -5.19
C ARG A 525 31.27 6.06 -4.76
N GLU A 526 32.05 6.74 -5.60
CA GLU A 526 33.44 7.09 -5.27
C GLU A 526 33.52 7.96 -4.03
N GLU A 527 32.69 9.00 -3.94
CA GLU A 527 32.70 9.92 -2.81
C GLU A 527 32.24 9.26 -1.50
N LEU A 528 31.18 8.44 -1.53
CA LEU A 528 30.72 7.71 -0.34
C LEU A 528 31.75 6.69 0.14
N ARG A 529 32.38 5.95 -0.78
CA ARG A 529 33.46 5.01 -0.42
C ARG A 529 34.68 5.71 0.15
N ARG A 530 35.03 6.89 -0.39
CA ARG A 530 36.10 7.73 0.14
C ARG A 530 35.84 8.16 1.58
N ARG A 531 34.58 8.46 1.94
CA ARG A 531 34.20 8.90 3.30
C ARG A 531 33.98 7.74 4.28
N LEU A 532 33.31 6.68 3.84
CA LEU A 532 32.72 5.65 4.70
C LEU A 532 33.38 4.26 4.57
N GLY A 533 34.28 4.08 3.60
CA GLY A 533 35.03 2.84 3.39
C GLY A 533 34.83 2.23 2.00
N ASN A 534 35.89 1.65 1.43
CA ASN A 534 35.89 1.12 0.06
C ASN A 534 34.97 -0.09 -0.15
N ASP A 535 34.69 -0.84 0.92
CA ASP A 535 33.83 -2.03 0.87
C ASP A 535 32.33 -1.70 1.00
N LEU A 536 31.96 -0.41 1.09
CA LEU A 536 30.58 0.02 1.19
C LEU A 536 29.80 -0.32 -0.10
N PHE A 537 28.67 -1.00 0.06
CA PHE A 537 27.66 -1.16 -0.99
C PHE A 537 26.74 0.06 -1.04
N ILE A 538 26.43 0.52 -2.25
CA ILE A 538 25.53 1.65 -2.49
C ILE A 538 24.46 1.20 -3.47
N LEU A 539 23.21 1.17 -3.04
CA LEU A 539 22.05 0.86 -3.87
C LEU A 539 21.30 2.18 -4.17
N PRO A 540 21.56 2.81 -5.32
CA PRO A 540 20.86 4.04 -5.69
C PRO A 540 19.44 3.74 -6.16
N GLN A 541 18.48 4.61 -5.88
CA GLN A 541 17.12 4.49 -6.36
C GLN A 541 16.65 5.83 -6.90
N CYS A 542 16.14 5.83 -8.13
CA CYS A 542 15.41 6.98 -8.64
C CYS A 542 13.99 6.94 -8.06
N ALA A 543 13.63 7.97 -7.29
CA ALA A 543 12.29 8.11 -6.75
C ALA A 543 11.32 8.67 -7.81
N ALA A 544 10.09 9.02 -7.42
CA ALA A 544 9.15 9.65 -8.34
C ALA A 544 9.72 10.98 -8.87
N ALA A 545 10.14 10.99 -10.14
CA ALA A 545 10.94 12.07 -10.71
C ALA A 545 10.63 12.34 -12.20
N GLY A 546 9.48 11.87 -12.72
CA GLY A 546 9.13 12.03 -14.15
C GLY A 546 9.07 13.49 -14.63
N ASP A 547 8.87 14.43 -13.72
CA ASP A 547 8.87 15.88 -13.96
C ASP A 547 10.09 16.59 -13.34
N ILE A 548 11.09 15.85 -12.87
CA ILE A 548 12.29 16.39 -12.21
C ILE A 548 13.55 16.15 -13.07
N SER A 549 14.50 17.07 -13.01
CA SER A 549 15.80 16.96 -13.71
C SER A 549 16.93 17.56 -12.89
N PRO A 550 18.16 17.04 -12.98
CA PRO A 550 19.35 17.68 -12.45
C PRO A 550 19.73 18.95 -13.25
N HIS A 551 19.23 19.10 -14.48
CA HIS A 551 19.53 20.24 -15.33
C HIS A 551 18.97 21.54 -14.78
N ARG A 552 19.87 22.51 -14.66
CA ARG A 552 19.55 23.86 -14.19
C ARG A 552 18.83 24.62 -15.30
N THR A 553 17.68 25.22 -15.00
CA THR A 553 16.97 26.13 -15.92
C THR A 553 17.14 27.61 -15.55
N PHE A 554 17.67 27.90 -14.35
CA PHE A 554 17.98 29.25 -13.87
C PHE A 554 19.32 29.25 -13.09
N ARG A 555 19.90 30.43 -12.83
CA ARG A 555 21.21 30.62 -12.14
C ARG A 555 22.41 29.90 -12.77
N LYS A 556 22.30 29.45 -14.02
CA LYS A 556 23.34 28.70 -14.75
C LYS A 556 24.74 29.31 -14.61
N ALA A 557 24.88 30.63 -14.87
CA ALA A 557 26.17 31.32 -14.81
C ALA A 557 26.79 31.37 -13.39
N ALA A 558 25.97 31.51 -12.35
CA ALA A 558 26.47 31.57 -10.97
C ALA A 558 26.97 30.19 -10.51
N GLU A 559 26.21 29.14 -10.83
CA GLU A 559 26.57 27.74 -10.54
C GLU A 559 27.83 27.33 -11.31
N GLU A 560 27.92 27.66 -12.60
CA GLU A 560 29.12 27.42 -13.42
C GLU A 560 30.35 28.11 -12.82
N ALA A 561 30.23 29.37 -12.40
CA ALA A 561 31.32 30.07 -11.74
C ALA A 561 31.73 29.41 -10.41
N MET A 562 30.82 28.76 -9.67
CA MET A 562 31.18 28.01 -8.47
C MET A 562 31.89 26.71 -8.79
N LEU A 563 31.43 25.96 -9.79
CA LEU A 563 32.09 24.73 -10.25
C LEU A 563 33.54 25.01 -10.66
N GLN A 564 33.76 26.07 -11.46
CA GLN A 564 35.10 26.50 -11.87
C GLN A 564 35.99 26.89 -10.69
N ARG A 565 35.45 27.58 -9.67
CA ARG A 565 36.20 27.92 -8.45
C ARG A 565 36.55 26.70 -7.60
N LYS A 566 35.65 25.71 -7.54
CA LYS A 566 35.85 24.45 -6.83
C LYS A 566 36.77 23.49 -7.59
N GLY A 567 36.87 23.64 -8.91
CA GLY A 567 37.64 22.74 -9.77
C GLY A 567 37.00 21.37 -9.92
N ILE A 568 35.66 21.29 -9.89
CA ILE A 568 34.91 20.04 -9.96
C ILE A 568 33.85 20.08 -11.07
N SER A 569 33.45 18.90 -11.55
CA SER A 569 32.33 18.74 -12.47
C SER A 569 30.99 18.93 -11.77
N ARG A 570 29.90 19.07 -12.52
CA ARG A 570 28.56 19.09 -11.92
C ARG A 570 28.17 17.74 -11.34
N ARG A 571 28.55 16.63 -11.98
CA ARG A 571 28.36 15.27 -11.45
C ARG A 571 29.00 15.13 -10.06
N GLN A 572 30.21 15.66 -9.89
CA GLN A 572 30.91 15.71 -8.60
C GLN A 572 30.22 16.61 -7.58
N GLU A 573 29.72 17.78 -7.99
CA GLU A 573 28.93 18.64 -7.09
C GLU A 573 27.64 17.96 -6.61
N ILE A 574 26.96 17.20 -7.47
CA ILE A 574 25.78 16.40 -7.08
C ILE A 574 26.20 15.30 -6.10
N ALA A 575 27.27 14.56 -6.42
CA ALA A 575 27.81 13.51 -5.55
C ALA A 575 28.17 14.04 -4.14
N LEU A 576 28.79 15.21 -4.06
CA LEU A 576 29.10 15.87 -2.78
C LEU A 576 27.84 16.17 -1.98
N ARG A 577 26.78 16.69 -2.60
CA ARG A 577 25.51 17.00 -1.91
C ARG A 577 24.84 15.74 -1.36
N ILE A 578 24.85 14.65 -2.14
CA ILE A 578 24.31 13.37 -1.69
C ILE A 578 25.15 12.82 -0.54
N ALA A 579 26.48 12.82 -0.67
CA ALA A 579 27.38 12.34 0.37
C ALA A 579 27.30 13.15 1.67
N ASP A 580 27.15 14.48 1.58
CA ASP A 580 26.91 15.36 2.72
C ASP A 580 25.60 14.98 3.44
N GLY A 581 24.52 14.74 2.68
CA GLY A 581 23.23 14.31 3.26
C GLY A 581 23.28 12.92 3.91
N VAL A 582 24.05 11.98 3.34
CA VAL A 582 24.27 10.65 3.94
C VAL A 582 25.08 10.76 5.24
N GLU A 583 26.18 11.51 5.21
CA GLU A 583 27.08 11.66 6.37
C GLU A 583 26.42 12.43 7.52
N GLU A 584 25.61 13.44 7.21
CA GLU A 584 24.85 14.20 8.20
C GLU A 584 23.82 13.34 8.93
N ALA A 585 23.12 12.46 8.20
CA ALA A 585 22.07 11.61 8.75
C ALA A 585 22.60 10.35 9.47
N LEU A 586 23.84 9.93 9.16
CA LEU A 586 24.45 8.68 9.63
C LEU A 586 24.45 8.50 11.17
N PRO A 587 24.80 9.51 12.00
CA PRO A 587 24.78 9.35 13.46
C PRO A 587 23.38 9.05 14.02
N GLY A 588 22.34 9.58 13.37
CA GLY A 588 20.94 9.29 13.72
C GLY A 588 20.58 7.84 13.39
N ALA A 589 20.99 7.35 12.22
CA ALA A 589 20.78 5.97 11.82
C ALA A 589 21.52 4.98 12.75
N GLU A 590 22.77 5.26 13.11
CA GLU A 590 23.57 4.38 13.98
C GLU A 590 22.98 4.23 15.39
N ALA A 591 22.24 5.25 15.86
CA ALA A 591 21.62 5.26 17.18
C ALA A 591 20.43 4.29 17.31
N ASP A 592 19.80 3.89 16.20
CA ASP A 592 18.56 3.08 16.21
C ASP A 592 18.64 1.81 15.33
N ILE A 593 19.75 1.08 15.41
CA ILE A 593 19.92 -0.19 14.68
C ILE A 593 18.96 -1.26 15.21
N LYS A 594 18.10 -1.80 14.33
CA LYS A 594 17.20 -2.93 14.60
C LYS A 594 17.73 -4.20 13.98
N TYR A 595 17.91 -5.25 14.80
CA TYR A 595 18.37 -6.57 14.36
C TYR A 595 17.24 -7.58 14.15
N ALA A 596 16.04 -7.23 14.61
CA ALA A 596 14.79 -7.91 14.32
C ALA A 596 13.75 -6.85 13.97
N LEU A 597 12.90 -7.14 12.99
CA LEU A 597 11.90 -6.19 12.50
C LEU A 597 10.76 -6.90 11.76
N PRO A 598 9.59 -6.25 11.57
CA PRO A 598 8.58 -6.75 10.68
C PRO A 598 9.00 -6.47 9.23
N LEU A 599 9.27 -7.52 8.46
CA LEU A 599 9.40 -7.46 7.01
C LEU A 599 8.11 -8.01 6.39
N ARG A 600 7.47 -7.29 5.48
CA ARG A 600 6.32 -7.76 4.71
C ARG A 600 6.46 -7.32 3.27
N HIS A 601 6.10 -8.18 2.34
CA HIS A 601 6.14 -7.86 0.92
C HIS A 601 4.85 -8.32 0.22
N ARG A 602 4.10 -7.35 -0.29
CA ARG A 602 2.92 -7.55 -1.13
C ARG A 602 3.20 -7.14 -2.57
N ILE A 603 2.76 -7.96 -3.51
CA ILE A 603 2.76 -7.66 -4.94
C ILE A 603 1.32 -7.29 -5.33
N LEU A 604 1.17 -6.25 -6.13
CA LEU A 604 -0.11 -5.73 -6.61
C LEU A 604 -0.10 -5.76 -8.14
N ASP A 605 -1.15 -6.34 -8.72
CA ASP A 605 -1.41 -6.31 -10.15
C ASP A 605 -2.61 -5.41 -10.39
N LEU A 606 -2.41 -4.28 -11.07
CA LEU A 606 -3.46 -3.29 -11.31
C LEU A 606 -3.69 -3.11 -12.80
N ASP A 607 -4.96 -3.23 -13.21
CA ASP A 607 -5.41 -2.79 -14.52
C ASP A 607 -5.60 -1.27 -14.52
N LEU A 608 -4.92 -0.57 -15.43
CA LEU A 608 -4.90 0.89 -15.44
C LEU A 608 -5.54 1.48 -16.69
N PRO A 609 -6.33 2.57 -16.57
CA PRO A 609 -7.00 3.18 -17.71
C PRO A 609 -6.00 3.83 -18.67
N GLU A 610 -5.87 3.24 -19.85
CA GLU A 610 -5.09 3.78 -20.97
C GLU A 610 -5.78 5.00 -21.61
N LYS A 611 -4.97 5.85 -22.23
CA LYS A 611 -5.42 7.03 -22.99
C LYS A 611 -6.08 6.59 -24.31
N ASP A 612 -7.26 7.13 -24.61
CA ASP A 612 -7.98 6.90 -25.87
C ASP A 612 -8.22 8.25 -26.61
N PRO A 613 -7.74 8.42 -27.87
CA PRO A 613 -6.87 7.50 -28.60
C PRO A 613 -5.45 7.43 -27.98
N PRO A 614 -4.75 6.30 -28.12
CA PRO A 614 -3.39 6.16 -27.60
C PRO A 614 -2.46 7.17 -28.29
N THR A 615 -1.55 7.76 -27.53
CA THR A 615 -0.45 8.54 -28.10
C THR A 615 0.73 7.60 -28.32
N PRO A 616 1.21 7.43 -29.56
CA PRO A 616 2.30 6.50 -29.83
C PRO A 616 3.53 6.94 -29.03
N PRO A 617 4.05 6.10 -28.13
CA PRO A 617 5.26 6.43 -27.38
C PRO A 617 6.47 6.48 -28.32
N PHE A 618 7.54 7.15 -27.89
CA PHE A 618 8.79 7.18 -28.67
C PHE A 618 9.41 5.78 -28.84
N VAL A 619 9.20 4.91 -27.85
CA VAL A 619 9.60 3.50 -27.82
C VAL A 619 8.44 2.68 -27.30
N LYS A 620 8.33 1.42 -27.70
CA LYS A 620 7.29 0.51 -27.22
C LYS A 620 7.37 0.39 -25.69
N THR A 621 6.24 0.56 -25.03
CA THR A 621 6.09 0.46 -23.58
C THR A 621 5.56 -0.91 -23.16
N ASP A 622 5.84 -1.31 -21.92
CA ASP A 622 5.26 -2.48 -21.28
C ASP A 622 3.74 -2.32 -21.03
N PRO A 623 2.98 -3.44 -21.04
CA PRO A 623 1.54 -3.43 -20.80
C PRO A 623 1.20 -2.98 -19.38
N VAL A 624 -0.02 -2.45 -19.23
CA VAL A 624 -0.56 -1.98 -17.93
C VAL A 624 -1.83 -2.73 -17.51
N HIS A 625 -1.99 -3.92 -18.08
CA HIS A 625 -3.11 -4.83 -17.87
C HIS A 625 -2.63 -6.28 -17.65
N PRO A 626 -2.07 -6.60 -16.47
CA PRO A 626 -1.87 -5.70 -15.33
C PRO A 626 -0.50 -5.00 -15.35
N ALA A 627 -0.40 -3.88 -14.63
CA ALA A 627 0.87 -3.31 -14.19
C ALA A 627 1.25 -3.87 -12.79
N GLU A 628 2.47 -4.37 -12.64
CA GLU A 628 3.00 -4.95 -11.40
C GLU A 628 3.61 -3.85 -10.49
N PHE A 629 3.22 -3.84 -9.20
CA PHE A 629 3.75 -2.94 -8.18
C PHE A 629 4.14 -3.73 -6.93
N HIS A 630 5.22 -3.33 -6.26
CA HIS A 630 5.66 -3.93 -5.02
C HIS A 630 5.42 -2.95 -3.88
N ALA A 631 4.79 -3.42 -2.81
CA ALA A 631 4.58 -2.70 -1.57
C ALA A 631 5.28 -3.46 -0.43
N LEU A 632 6.24 -2.81 0.23
CA LEU A 632 7.05 -3.40 1.29
C LEU A 632 6.92 -2.63 2.59
N ARG A 633 6.89 -3.36 3.71
CA ARG A 633 7.16 -2.85 5.05
C ARG A 633 8.50 -3.38 5.52
N ILE A 634 9.36 -2.50 6.02
CA ILE A 634 10.68 -2.86 6.56
C ILE A 634 10.85 -2.17 7.93
N GLY A 635 10.38 -2.78 9.01
CA GLY A 635 10.33 -2.07 10.30
C GLY A 635 9.20 -1.04 10.31
N ASP A 636 9.59 0.21 10.53
CA ASP A 636 8.68 1.36 10.60
C ASP A 636 8.60 2.15 9.29
N ILE A 637 9.32 1.73 8.25
CA ILE A 637 9.34 2.37 6.93
C ILE A 637 8.62 1.53 5.88
N ALA A 638 8.20 2.19 4.81
CA ALA A 638 7.57 1.59 3.65
C ALA A 638 8.43 1.79 2.39
N MET A 639 8.29 0.89 1.41
CA MET A 639 8.80 1.09 0.05
C MET A 639 7.72 0.70 -0.97
N ALA A 640 7.55 1.50 -2.02
CA ALA A 640 6.65 1.24 -3.13
C ALA A 640 7.36 1.44 -4.48
N THR A 641 7.11 0.54 -5.42
CA THR A 641 7.73 0.55 -6.76
C THR A 641 6.71 0.86 -7.85
N PHE A 642 7.15 1.48 -8.95
CA PHE A 642 6.28 1.85 -10.08
C PHE A 642 7.02 1.65 -11.41
N PRO A 643 6.37 1.09 -12.46
CA PRO A 643 7.00 0.90 -13.77
C PRO A 643 6.98 2.16 -14.65
N PHE A 644 6.79 3.36 -14.07
CA PHE A 644 6.61 4.61 -14.82
C PHE A 644 7.73 5.61 -14.56
N GLU A 645 7.93 6.56 -15.48
CA GLU A 645 8.44 7.90 -15.13
C GLU A 645 7.34 8.66 -14.36
N TYR A 646 7.14 8.25 -13.11
CA TYR A 646 6.08 8.71 -12.21
C TYR A 646 6.35 10.14 -11.72
N TYR A 647 5.37 11.04 -11.85
CA TYR A 647 5.51 12.43 -11.41
C TYR A 647 5.65 12.54 -9.89
N LEU A 648 6.43 13.52 -9.43
CA LEU A 648 6.78 13.70 -8.01
C LEU A 648 5.53 13.86 -7.13
N ASP A 649 4.52 14.61 -7.60
CA ASP A 649 3.29 14.86 -6.85
C ASP A 649 2.57 13.57 -6.43
N TYR A 650 2.50 12.56 -7.30
CA TYR A 650 1.93 11.28 -6.92
C TYR A 650 2.76 10.57 -5.84
N GLY A 651 4.09 10.62 -5.93
CA GLY A 651 5.00 10.09 -4.91
C GLY A 651 4.79 10.75 -3.56
N LEU A 652 4.70 12.09 -3.52
CA LEU A 652 4.44 12.87 -2.31
C LEU A 652 3.09 12.55 -1.68
N ARG A 653 2.03 12.39 -2.49
CA ARG A 653 0.71 11.98 -2.00
C ARG A 653 0.75 10.61 -1.33
N ILE A 654 1.51 9.66 -1.88
CA ILE A 654 1.71 8.35 -1.26
C ILE A 654 2.42 8.54 0.07
N GLN A 655 3.62 9.14 0.07
CA GLN A 655 4.43 9.37 1.27
C GLN A 655 3.63 10.04 2.41
N ALA A 656 2.83 11.06 2.10
CA ALA A 656 2.05 11.81 3.09
C ALA A 656 0.84 11.05 3.65
N ARG A 657 0.34 10.02 2.96
CA ARG A 657 -0.89 9.28 3.33
C ARG A 657 -0.63 7.91 3.94
N THR A 658 0.61 7.42 3.91
CA THR A 658 0.96 6.15 4.56
C THR A 658 1.09 6.31 6.08
N ARG A 659 0.90 5.20 6.80
CA ARG A 659 1.12 5.07 8.25
C ARG A 659 2.61 4.89 8.60
N ALA A 660 3.46 4.61 7.62
CA ALA A 660 4.89 4.45 7.84
C ALA A 660 5.54 5.78 8.21
N ILE A 661 6.60 5.73 9.02
CA ILE A 661 7.32 6.95 9.43
C ILE A 661 8.05 7.58 8.24
N LEU A 662 8.57 6.74 7.33
CA LEU A 662 9.25 7.15 6.11
C LEU A 662 8.82 6.22 4.98
N THR A 663 8.58 6.76 3.79
CA THR A 663 8.14 5.98 2.63
C THR A 663 9.06 6.24 1.44
N PHE A 664 9.61 5.17 0.89
CA PHE A 664 10.44 5.17 -0.32
C PHE A 664 9.53 4.97 -1.52
N THR A 665 9.69 5.79 -2.54
CA THR A 665 9.07 5.55 -3.85
C THR A 665 10.18 5.24 -4.83
N VAL A 666 10.00 4.24 -5.70
CA VAL A 666 11.01 3.81 -6.66
C VAL A 666 10.37 3.74 -8.03
N GLN A 667 10.80 4.59 -8.94
CA GLN A 667 10.29 4.62 -10.30
C GLN A 667 11.09 3.68 -11.21
N LEU A 668 10.57 3.40 -12.41
CA LEU A 668 11.20 2.51 -13.40
C LEU A 668 11.66 1.19 -12.79
N ALA A 669 10.75 0.59 -12.02
CA ALA A 669 10.96 -0.64 -11.31
C ALA A 669 10.04 -1.73 -11.84
N ASN A 670 10.62 -2.88 -12.20
CA ASN A 670 9.95 -4.04 -12.81
C ASN A 670 9.17 -3.74 -14.11
N GLY A 671 9.56 -2.71 -14.84
CA GLY A 671 8.98 -2.40 -16.15
C GLY A 671 9.21 -0.95 -16.57
N GLN A 672 8.76 -0.66 -17.79
CA GLN A 672 8.78 0.67 -18.39
C GLN A 672 7.44 0.94 -19.10
N SER A 673 6.63 1.82 -18.54
CA SER A 673 5.29 2.17 -19.06
C SER A 673 5.15 3.67 -19.37
N GLY A 674 6.28 4.33 -19.63
CA GLY A 674 6.37 5.74 -20.02
C GLY A 674 6.13 6.74 -18.88
N TYR A 675 5.86 8.00 -19.25
CA TYR A 675 5.47 9.03 -18.31
C TYR A 675 4.10 8.76 -17.71
N LEU A 676 3.94 9.16 -16.44
CA LEU A 676 2.62 9.26 -15.83
C LEU A 676 2.38 10.69 -15.30
N PRO A 677 1.81 11.57 -16.13
CA PRO A 677 1.56 12.96 -15.76
C PRO A 677 0.32 13.12 -14.89
N THR A 678 0.29 14.21 -14.12
CA THR A 678 -0.90 14.63 -13.37
C THR A 678 -1.93 15.28 -14.28
N GLU A 679 -3.17 15.44 -13.80
CA GLU A 679 -4.23 16.10 -14.57
C GLU A 679 -3.87 17.55 -14.92
N GLU A 680 -3.24 18.28 -13.99
CA GLU A 680 -2.77 19.65 -14.23
C GLU A 680 -1.64 19.69 -15.27
N ALA A 681 -0.73 18.71 -15.25
CA ALA A 681 0.33 18.61 -16.24
C ALA A 681 -0.23 18.39 -17.66
N VAL A 682 -1.25 17.54 -17.80
CA VAL A 682 -1.94 17.30 -19.07
C VAL A 682 -2.62 18.58 -19.58
N LYS A 683 -3.22 19.40 -18.71
CA LYS A 683 -3.81 20.70 -19.09
C LYS A 683 -2.76 21.68 -19.60
N GLY A 684 -1.57 21.68 -18.98
CA GLY A 684 -0.44 22.54 -19.37
C GLY A 684 0.28 22.09 -20.65
N GLY A 685 0.16 20.82 -21.04
CA GLY A 685 0.77 20.25 -22.24
C GLY A 685 2.29 20.01 -22.12
N GLY A 686 2.96 19.89 -23.27
CA GLY A 686 4.41 19.64 -23.35
C GLY A 686 4.79 18.16 -23.22
N TYR A 687 6.01 17.84 -23.68
CA TYR A 687 6.47 16.48 -23.99
C TYR A 687 6.07 15.39 -22.96
N SER A 688 6.46 15.55 -21.70
CA SER A 688 6.23 14.57 -20.63
C SER A 688 4.77 14.46 -20.16
N ALA A 689 3.88 15.31 -20.66
CA ALA A 689 2.45 15.33 -20.36
C ALA A 689 1.57 15.17 -21.61
N GLU A 690 2.17 14.95 -22.77
CA GLU A 690 1.48 14.62 -24.03
C GLU A 690 1.72 13.16 -24.41
N ASN A 691 2.95 12.65 -24.20
CA ASN A 691 3.39 11.30 -24.54
C ASN A 691 3.31 10.36 -23.33
N TYR A 692 2.10 9.91 -23.02
CA TYR A 692 1.84 8.99 -21.90
C TYR A 692 0.82 7.91 -22.31
N LEU A 693 0.98 6.72 -21.75
CA LEU A 693 0.09 5.58 -21.96
C LEU A 693 -1.12 5.65 -21.02
N VAL A 694 -0.86 5.80 -19.72
CA VAL A 694 -1.89 5.73 -18.67
C VAL A 694 -2.39 7.13 -18.30
N THR A 695 -3.71 7.27 -18.19
CA THR A 695 -4.34 8.56 -17.87
C THR A 695 -4.06 9.03 -16.42
N PRO A 696 -4.25 10.32 -16.10
CA PRO A 696 -4.16 10.80 -14.73
C PRO A 696 -5.07 10.08 -13.73
N ALA A 697 -6.20 9.52 -14.20
CA ALA A 697 -7.08 8.67 -13.39
C ALA A 697 -6.37 7.39 -12.95
N GLY A 698 -5.55 6.79 -13.81
CA GLY A 698 -4.68 5.66 -13.47
C GLY A 698 -3.64 6.02 -12.41
N GLY A 699 -3.03 7.20 -12.50
CA GLY A 699 -2.16 7.71 -11.42
C GLY A 699 -2.88 7.86 -10.08
N GLN A 700 -4.15 8.29 -10.09
CA GLN A 700 -4.94 8.36 -8.86
C GLN A 700 -5.31 6.96 -8.31
N ILE A 701 -5.56 5.98 -9.17
CA ILE A 701 -5.75 4.57 -8.80
C ILE A 701 -4.49 4.05 -8.10
N ILE A 702 -3.32 4.23 -8.70
CA ILE A 702 -2.03 3.81 -8.13
C ILE A 702 -1.84 4.41 -6.74
N VAL A 703 -2.00 5.73 -6.56
CA VAL A 703 -1.88 6.36 -5.24
C VAL A 703 -2.80 5.70 -4.21
N ASN A 704 -4.07 5.46 -4.56
CA ASN A 704 -5.04 4.92 -3.63
C ASN A 704 -4.77 3.46 -3.27
N GLU A 705 -4.41 2.64 -4.25
CA GLU A 705 -4.12 1.22 -4.02
C GLU A 705 -2.78 1.01 -3.31
N THR A 706 -1.74 1.78 -3.65
CA THR A 706 -0.47 1.74 -2.92
C THR A 706 -0.63 2.17 -1.47
N VAL A 707 -1.35 3.28 -1.20
CA VAL A 707 -1.60 3.73 0.19
C VAL A 707 -2.39 2.68 0.98
N ALA A 708 -3.41 2.08 0.37
CA ALA A 708 -4.20 1.03 1.01
C ALA A 708 -3.34 -0.20 1.33
N ALA A 709 -2.55 -0.69 0.36
CA ALA A 709 -1.67 -1.84 0.52
C ALA A 709 -0.59 -1.60 1.58
N LEU A 710 0.03 -0.42 1.60
CA LEU A 710 0.99 -0.04 2.63
C LEU A 710 0.31 0.02 4.00
N ASN A 711 -0.79 0.75 4.15
CA ASN A 711 -1.45 0.92 5.45
C ASN A 711 -1.97 -0.39 6.04
N ALA A 712 -2.38 -1.35 5.19
CA ALA A 712 -2.80 -2.68 5.62
C ALA A 712 -1.70 -3.47 6.35
N MET A 713 -0.43 -3.13 6.11
CA MET A 713 0.70 -3.77 6.80
C MET A 713 0.95 -3.21 8.20
N TRP A 714 0.25 -2.15 8.64
CA TRP A 714 0.32 -1.59 9.98
C TRP A 714 -1.00 -1.81 10.72
N PRO A 715 -1.01 -2.55 11.84
CA PRO A 715 -2.17 -2.69 12.71
C PRO A 715 -2.60 -1.32 13.25
#